data_AF-A0A4S2FY68-F1
#
_entry.id   AF-A0A4S2FY68-F1
#
_cell.length_a   1.000
_cell.length_b   1.000
_cell.length_c   1.000
_cell.angle_alpha   90.00
_cell.angle_beta   90.00
_cell.angle_gamma   90.00
#
_symmetry.space_group_name_H-M   'P 1'
#
loop_
_entity.id
_entity.type
_entity.pdbx_description
1 polymer ?
#
loop_
_entity_poly.entity_id
_entity_poly.type
_entity_poly.pdbx_seq_one_letter_code
_entity_poly.pdbx_strand_id
1 'polypeptide(L)'
;MKQYCLSIYMFMLTVLVSVGVTSCVDDDLVFRQGVMPHGEAVINIEAAFVPFSESAVGSRAYDAPKGDVMGDVSDVVLLAYDINGKILDGFPMELTDYTEADETRGPSDASNGATAEIMTKCLKKTVKLFYGEYYIVAVANMGEYAKDADGKITVAKSTKQVLDAMDAEEYSTLDRLRLLRRAWDSTNYANNRAMCGYFADKSKDTHSPGATDDFLTVVVDRDGMTLRAWMRRIASKVTVDFDGTDLRENVKIYIKDVKIYDLASSCTLGFGKRRLDAQEHYKNYNNTVGSDEDAASGDKAAMLHDGPHEIKFYNMYNSAASADDASHKDWPRISKGSPFIYVDPEADVMEKRNLHANDAQSLFFYENMQGDAPNGKGPILDLINGGVANKDVVKESVPYGTYIEVTGFYESEASGNVSNGPIKYRFMLGKDAVKNCDAERNYHYKVTLKFNGNANDYSWHIDYREEPDSWDVPNPWYVSYLYNHQSNIPFKYTPKDGYEVVYFDAEIIKNPWEPDEDPGISLPPDNDGAINATENKSLGNGFLSLRKTTAVVVTPQMCGASDDWKVDYAADNMKDLNQAYFTGAESVPEKNRLDRSRRKYYVDGRTDPENTGFEQYSYQRRGNSVSMEIPLFTRAKVLIKQSGYSGNNPYVGYTRTAKIEVTPYVRKIGSEDTPEPATPKEIEVEQVRRIVNPKGVYRRSGNNQDFRVHLLELPGELATSFRDFKSDGPWMAEILGDKNFITLDGKQVVTGSTGSSIEFTIRFNKLNTSDDKTVRNAVVRVLYNSYTCTHLIFVRQGYEPQAISAKAKDYDHQENTAPPVKWRTFNRLSKTMDTDDPRDEGSLFKYGKSTQPIHPFNNCYGDKDGSGKYDGIGDYRAPTVFYDANDYASSGSYYLTNDDGSKAGTRTLWTDINMDSNGFPDDDGWKSMATMRHYEQLYTTPNINFGFGVLYADGATTTQFSVNDAYGYYRDDPDRKKKGMRGVFMYYWDATKPDDSYTGKNIFFPIGRSGYGHRKQGVYTKWNNTWTESPDKKGVLRYSCTGYQSRGATFDKSAPLFSALYYRPGAIYYAKKQDSNSLNWAGEVTNVTNDGVAAGMDLNYFTFDVNMIGVSNLAGGEDACMVRFVEE
;
A
#
# COMPACT_ATOMS: atom_id res chain seq x y z
N MET A 1 -53.43 -94.26 36.09
CA MET A 1 -54.89 -94.18 36.39
C MET A 1 -55.11 -93.01 37.36
N LYS A 2 -55.70 -91.90 36.88
CA LYS A 2 -57.13 -91.59 37.00
C LYS A 2 -57.74 -91.45 38.42
N GLN A 3 -56.97 -91.63 39.50
CA GLN A 3 -57.40 -91.25 40.85
C GLN A 3 -56.36 -90.44 41.64
N TYR A 4 -55.06 -90.65 41.44
CA TYR A 4 -54.02 -89.73 41.96
C TYR A 4 -53.75 -88.51 41.06
N CYS A 5 -54.23 -88.53 39.81
CA CYS A 5 -54.19 -87.34 38.93
C CYS A 5 -55.04 -86.19 39.49
N LEU A 6 -56.06 -86.50 40.31
CA LEU A 6 -56.87 -85.52 41.02
C LEU A 6 -56.11 -84.88 42.19
N SER A 7 -55.24 -85.66 42.86
CA SER A 7 -54.41 -85.20 43.98
C SER A 7 -53.37 -84.17 43.55
N ILE A 8 -52.74 -84.32 42.38
CA ILE A 8 -51.78 -83.36 41.84
C ILE A 8 -52.48 -82.04 41.48
N TYR A 9 -53.70 -82.11 40.92
CA TYR A 9 -54.48 -80.90 40.58
C TYR A 9 -54.96 -80.16 41.84
N MET A 10 -55.41 -80.89 42.87
CA MET A 10 -55.69 -80.34 44.20
C MET A 10 -54.47 -79.66 44.84
N PHE A 11 -53.28 -80.27 44.73
CA PHE A 11 -52.06 -79.72 45.34
C PHE A 11 -51.62 -78.41 44.66
N MET A 12 -51.68 -78.34 43.34
CA MET A 12 -51.45 -77.08 42.59
C MET A 12 -52.45 -75.98 42.98
N LEU A 13 -53.72 -76.32 43.18
CA LEU A 13 -54.74 -75.36 43.63
C LEU A 13 -54.52 -74.88 45.07
N THR A 14 -53.97 -75.74 45.94
CA THR A 14 -53.75 -75.41 47.36
C THR A 14 -52.59 -74.42 47.54
N VAL A 15 -51.50 -74.58 46.78
CA VAL A 15 -50.34 -73.66 46.80
C VAL A 15 -50.71 -72.27 46.28
N LEU A 16 -51.68 -72.16 45.36
CA LEU A 16 -52.16 -70.89 44.80
C LEU A 16 -53.11 -70.10 45.73
N VAL A 17 -53.53 -70.66 46.86
CA VAL A 17 -54.50 -70.02 47.79
C VAL A 17 -53.88 -69.75 49.17
N SER A 18 -52.73 -70.33 49.51
CA SER A 18 -52.11 -70.23 50.85
C SER A 18 -50.98 -69.19 50.98
N VAL A 19 -50.85 -68.24 50.04
CA VAL A 19 -50.00 -67.03 50.17
C VAL A 19 -50.88 -65.76 50.36
N GLY A 20 -52.19 -65.95 50.56
CA GLY A 20 -53.12 -64.86 50.84
C GLY A 20 -53.25 -64.55 52.33
N VAL A 21 -53.43 -63.25 52.63
CA VAL A 21 -53.88 -62.68 53.91
C VAL A 21 -52.91 -62.73 55.09
N THR A 22 -51.96 -61.79 55.09
CA THR A 22 -51.69 -60.99 56.30
C THR A 22 -52.13 -59.55 56.03
N SER A 23 -53.34 -59.22 56.50
CA SER A 23 -53.95 -57.86 56.58
C SER A 23 -53.88 -56.93 55.35
N CYS A 24 -55.01 -56.88 54.63
CA CYS A 24 -55.60 -55.71 53.97
C CYS A 24 -54.75 -54.87 53.00
N VAL A 25 -55.13 -54.97 51.72
CA VAL A 25 -55.06 -53.84 50.77
C VAL A 25 -56.07 -52.77 51.19
N ASP A 26 -55.70 -51.50 51.06
CA ASP A 26 -56.56 -50.53 50.38
C ASP A 26 -55.66 -49.76 49.41
N ASP A 27 -56.04 -49.74 48.13
CA ASP A 27 -55.28 -49.05 47.08
C ASP A 27 -55.57 -47.54 47.15
N ASP A 28 -54.53 -46.70 47.14
CA ASP A 28 -54.65 -45.35 46.54
C ASP A 28 -53.92 -45.37 45.18
N LEU A 29 -54.33 -46.31 44.31
CA LEU A 29 -54.09 -46.31 42.86
C LEU A 29 -54.90 -45.18 42.19
N VAL A 30 -54.75 -43.97 42.73
CA VAL A 30 -55.32 -42.74 42.21
C VAL A 30 -54.17 -41.80 41.94
N PHE A 31 -53.92 -41.52 40.66
CA PHE A 31 -53.16 -40.34 40.25
C PHE A 31 -53.95 -39.08 40.64
N ARG A 32 -53.88 -38.70 41.91
CA ARG A 32 -54.34 -37.38 42.38
C ARG A 32 -53.46 -36.34 41.72
N GLN A 33 -54.03 -35.48 40.90
CA GLN A 33 -53.32 -34.29 40.42
C GLN A 33 -52.83 -33.49 41.63
N GLY A 34 -51.51 -33.32 41.75
CA GLY A 34 -50.88 -32.55 42.83
C GLY A 34 -50.34 -33.34 44.03
N VAL A 35 -50.27 -34.69 43.99
CA VAL A 35 -49.53 -35.47 45.00
C VAL A 35 -48.29 -36.10 44.37
N MET A 36 -47.10 -35.65 44.79
CA MET A 36 -45.82 -36.21 44.32
C MET A 36 -45.55 -37.58 44.97
N PRO A 37 -45.07 -38.58 44.22
CA PRO A 37 -44.66 -39.86 44.79
C PRO A 37 -43.38 -39.72 45.64
N HIS A 38 -43.17 -40.60 46.63
CA HIS A 38 -41.90 -40.68 47.36
C HIS A 38 -40.95 -41.68 46.68
N GLY A 39 -39.75 -41.24 46.30
CA GLY A 39 -38.75 -42.07 45.61
C GLY A 39 -37.61 -41.27 44.98
N GLU A 40 -36.65 -41.98 44.39
CA GLU A 40 -35.60 -41.42 43.53
C GLU A 40 -36.05 -41.46 42.05
N ALA A 41 -35.72 -40.41 41.30
CA ALA A 41 -35.83 -40.30 39.85
C ALA A 41 -34.43 -40.27 39.22
N VAL A 42 -34.26 -40.97 38.09
CA VAL A 42 -33.08 -40.90 37.24
C VAL A 42 -33.36 -39.87 36.14
N ILE A 43 -32.86 -38.64 36.32
CA ILE A 43 -33.08 -37.55 35.38
C ILE A 43 -31.88 -37.35 34.44
N ASN A 44 -32.16 -36.87 33.23
CA ASN A 44 -31.17 -36.42 32.27
C ASN A 44 -31.02 -34.91 32.39
N ILE A 45 -29.79 -34.43 32.53
CA ILE A 45 -29.46 -33.01 32.58
C ILE A 45 -28.71 -32.59 31.31
N GLU A 46 -29.13 -31.46 30.74
CA GLU A 46 -28.46 -30.78 29.63
C GLU A 46 -27.99 -29.39 30.07
N ALA A 47 -26.69 -29.18 30.26
CA ALA A 47 -26.13 -27.84 30.47
C ALA A 47 -25.66 -27.29 29.12
N ALA A 48 -26.47 -26.45 28.49
CA ALA A 48 -26.23 -25.86 27.18
C ALA A 48 -25.67 -24.44 27.32
N PHE A 49 -24.56 -24.13 26.66
CA PHE A 49 -23.97 -22.78 26.69
C PHE A 49 -24.81 -21.82 25.86
N VAL A 50 -25.25 -20.71 26.46
CA VAL A 50 -25.95 -19.64 25.75
C VAL A 50 -24.93 -18.97 24.80
N PRO A 51 -25.16 -18.95 23.48
CA PRO A 51 -24.27 -18.27 22.56
C PRO A 51 -24.15 -16.78 22.94
N PHE A 52 -22.99 -16.16 22.69
CA PHE A 52 -22.87 -14.72 22.86
C PHE A 52 -23.94 -14.00 22.04
N SER A 53 -24.80 -13.25 22.73
CA SER A 53 -25.86 -12.45 22.12
C SER A 53 -25.24 -11.33 21.29
N GLU A 54 -25.72 -11.14 20.06
CA GLU A 54 -25.19 -10.10 19.17
C GLU A 54 -25.74 -8.73 19.55
N SER A 55 -24.85 -7.75 19.79
CA SER A 55 -25.23 -6.34 19.93
C SER A 55 -24.58 -5.53 18.80
N ALA A 56 -25.43 -5.07 17.88
CA ALA A 56 -25.05 -4.25 16.74
C ALA A 56 -24.93 -2.78 17.16
N VAL A 57 -23.73 -2.40 17.59
CA VAL A 57 -23.37 -1.06 18.07
C VAL A 57 -22.48 -0.37 17.01
N GLY A 58 -22.82 -0.63 15.74
CA GLY A 58 -21.88 -1.03 14.66
C GLY A 58 -20.57 -0.26 14.60
N SER A 59 -19.40 -0.82 14.24
CA SER A 59 -18.86 -2.13 13.84
C SER A 59 -17.28 -2.11 13.69
N ARG A 60 -16.50 -1.88 14.79
CA ARG A 60 -15.12 -2.38 15.24
C ARG A 60 -13.80 -1.40 14.95
N ALA A 61 -12.39 -1.39 15.03
CA ALA A 61 -10.96 -1.84 15.49
C ALA A 61 -10.00 -3.17 15.30
N TYR A 62 -9.31 -3.85 16.30
CA TYR A 62 -8.55 -5.21 16.23
C TYR A 62 -8.01 -5.97 17.54
N ASP A 63 -6.66 -6.17 17.70
CA ASP A 63 -5.75 -7.24 18.29
C ASP A 63 -5.64 -7.55 19.83
N ALA A 64 -6.67 -8.10 20.49
CA ALA A 64 -6.60 -8.71 21.85
C ALA A 64 -6.42 -10.27 21.80
N PRO A 65 -6.68 -11.08 22.85
CA PRO A 65 -6.69 -12.56 22.74
C PRO A 65 -7.78 -13.07 21.80
N LYS A 66 -7.61 -14.28 21.22
CA LYS A 66 -8.64 -14.90 20.36
C LYS A 66 -10.02 -14.93 21.04
N GLY A 67 -11.06 -14.60 20.28
CA GLY A 67 -12.41 -14.41 20.79
C GLY A 67 -13.12 -15.68 21.26
N ASP A 68 -12.62 -16.85 20.87
CA ASP A 68 -13.15 -18.17 21.21
C ASP A 68 -12.69 -18.71 22.58
N VAL A 69 -11.71 -18.06 23.23
CA VAL A 69 -11.10 -18.51 24.51
C VAL A 69 -12.09 -18.65 25.69
N MET A 70 -13.31 -18.13 25.55
CA MET A 70 -14.42 -18.25 26.52
C MET A 70 -15.46 -19.32 26.11
N GLY A 71 -15.17 -20.16 25.11
CA GLY A 71 -16.07 -21.19 24.57
C GLY A 71 -16.02 -22.54 25.28
N ASP A 72 -14.88 -22.90 25.89
CA ASP A 72 -14.63 -24.23 26.45
C ASP A 72 -15.30 -24.48 27.80
N VAL A 73 -15.62 -25.75 28.06
CA VAL A 73 -15.94 -26.26 29.40
C VAL A 73 -14.66 -26.78 30.07
N SER A 74 -14.43 -26.42 31.33
CA SER A 74 -13.35 -26.99 32.14
C SER A 74 -13.86 -27.78 33.35
N ASP A 75 -14.97 -27.36 33.95
CA ASP A 75 -15.69 -28.09 34.99
C ASP A 75 -17.15 -27.58 35.10
N VAL A 76 -18.02 -28.37 35.74
CA VAL A 76 -19.39 -27.97 36.12
C VAL A 76 -19.77 -28.56 37.48
N VAL A 77 -20.46 -27.77 38.29
CA VAL A 77 -21.07 -28.14 39.57
C VAL A 77 -22.56 -27.85 39.53
N LEU A 78 -23.37 -28.76 40.08
CA LEU A 78 -24.78 -28.53 40.40
C LEU A 78 -24.92 -28.03 41.84
N LEU A 79 -25.87 -27.12 42.05
CA LEU A 79 -26.43 -26.77 43.36
C LEU A 79 -27.95 -26.93 43.28
N ALA A 80 -28.55 -27.56 44.29
CA ALA A 80 -30.00 -27.73 44.38
C ALA A 80 -30.50 -27.13 45.69
N TYR A 81 -31.61 -26.39 45.60
CA TYR A 81 -32.24 -25.68 46.70
C TYR A 81 -33.71 -26.09 46.83
N ASP A 82 -34.24 -26.05 48.05
CA ASP A 82 -35.68 -26.21 48.30
C ASP A 82 -36.49 -25.00 47.80
N ILE A 83 -37.82 -25.09 47.89
CA ILE A 83 -38.75 -24.01 47.51
C ILE A 83 -38.59 -22.72 48.35
N ASN A 84 -37.91 -22.79 49.50
CA ASN A 84 -37.58 -21.63 50.33
C ASN A 84 -36.25 -20.99 49.91
N GLY A 85 -35.53 -21.59 48.96
CA GLY A 85 -34.24 -21.15 48.46
C GLY A 85 -33.07 -21.55 49.37
N LYS A 86 -33.18 -22.59 50.20
CA LYS A 86 -32.07 -23.14 51.02
C LYS A 86 -31.44 -24.37 50.35
N ILE A 87 -30.11 -24.47 50.36
CA ILE A 87 -29.38 -25.59 49.74
C ILE A 87 -29.72 -26.94 50.40
N LEU A 88 -29.76 -27.99 49.58
CA LEU A 88 -30.04 -29.38 49.99
C LEU A 88 -28.77 -30.13 50.39
N ASP A 89 -28.92 -31.08 51.31
CA ASP A 89 -27.84 -32.00 51.68
C ASP A 89 -27.37 -32.82 50.46
N GLY A 90 -26.05 -32.93 50.29
CA GLY A 90 -25.43 -33.57 49.12
C GLY A 90 -25.07 -32.61 47.97
N PHE A 91 -25.35 -31.30 48.13
CA PHE A 91 -24.93 -30.25 47.20
C PHE A 91 -23.97 -29.26 47.88
N PRO A 92 -23.03 -28.61 47.17
CA PRO A 92 -22.74 -28.73 45.73
C PRO A 92 -22.30 -30.13 45.27
N MET A 93 -22.63 -30.50 44.03
CA MET A 93 -22.31 -31.78 43.40
C MET A 93 -21.49 -31.56 42.13
N GLU A 94 -20.27 -32.08 42.06
CA GLU A 94 -19.40 -31.98 40.89
C GLU A 94 -19.80 -32.98 39.80
N LEU A 95 -19.84 -32.54 38.54
CA LEU A 95 -20.19 -33.39 37.40
C LEU A 95 -18.94 -33.98 36.75
N THR A 96 -18.71 -35.27 37.00
CA THR A 96 -17.69 -36.10 36.32
C THR A 96 -18.32 -36.98 35.25
N ASP A 97 -17.51 -37.49 34.31
CA ASP A 97 -17.90 -38.44 33.26
C ASP A 97 -19.18 -38.05 32.48
N TYR A 98 -19.27 -36.78 32.07
CA TYR A 98 -20.34 -36.27 31.21
C TYR A 98 -19.97 -36.39 29.73
N THR A 99 -20.98 -36.43 28.86
CA THR A 99 -20.78 -36.34 27.40
C THR A 99 -20.87 -34.87 26.98
N GLU A 100 -19.78 -34.33 26.44
CA GLU A 100 -19.77 -33.04 25.76
C GLU A 100 -20.11 -33.21 24.28
N ALA A 101 -20.92 -32.29 23.73
CA ALA A 101 -21.15 -32.18 22.29
C ALA A 101 -21.25 -30.71 21.86
N ASP A 102 -20.74 -30.41 20.67
CA ASP A 102 -21.03 -29.15 19.98
C ASP A 102 -22.45 -29.19 19.40
N GLU A 103 -23.28 -28.21 19.73
CA GLU A 103 -24.62 -28.03 19.17
C GLU A 103 -24.68 -26.73 18.35
N THR A 104 -25.21 -26.81 17.13
CA THR A 104 -25.53 -25.62 16.32
C THR A 104 -26.53 -24.72 17.05
N ARG A 105 -26.37 -23.40 16.93
CA ARG A 105 -27.24 -22.39 17.54
C ARG A 105 -27.91 -21.51 16.50
N GLY A 106 -29.18 -21.22 16.72
CA GLY A 106 -29.98 -20.26 15.96
C GLY A 106 -30.22 -18.96 16.75
N PRO A 107 -30.87 -17.96 16.11
CA PRO A 107 -31.17 -16.69 16.78
C PRO A 107 -32.07 -16.85 18.02
N SER A 108 -32.93 -17.88 18.03
CA SER A 108 -33.81 -18.24 19.16
C SER A 108 -33.08 -18.77 20.40
N ASP A 109 -31.81 -19.15 20.29
CA ASP A 109 -31.01 -19.63 21.43
C ASP A 109 -30.29 -18.48 22.17
N ALA A 110 -30.28 -17.27 21.61
CA ALA A 110 -29.63 -16.08 22.18
C ALA A 110 -30.62 -15.20 22.96
N SER A 111 -30.16 -14.59 24.06
CA SER A 111 -31.00 -13.88 25.04
C SER A 111 -31.69 -12.61 24.53
N ASN A 112 -31.41 -12.19 23.29
CA ASN A 112 -32.03 -11.06 22.61
C ASN A 112 -32.58 -11.40 21.21
N GLY A 113 -32.59 -12.68 20.83
CA GLY A 113 -33.03 -13.11 19.50
C GLY A 113 -32.00 -12.96 18.38
N ALA A 114 -30.72 -12.70 18.67
CA ALA A 114 -29.64 -12.63 17.67
C ALA A 114 -28.34 -13.26 18.20
N THR A 115 -27.75 -14.21 17.47
CA THR A 115 -26.56 -14.96 17.92
C THR A 115 -25.29 -14.55 17.19
N ALA A 116 -24.19 -14.37 17.94
CA ALA A 116 -22.85 -14.22 17.40
C ALA A 116 -21.99 -15.50 17.46
N GLU A 117 -22.51 -16.60 18.02
CA GLU A 117 -21.87 -17.93 18.05
C GLU A 117 -22.80 -18.95 17.37
N ILE A 118 -22.40 -19.51 16.23
CA ILE A 118 -23.22 -20.49 15.48
C ILE A 118 -23.14 -21.93 16.00
N MET A 119 -22.21 -22.20 16.93
CA MET A 119 -22.10 -23.47 17.66
C MET A 119 -21.67 -23.17 19.10
N THR A 120 -22.21 -23.90 20.08
CA THR A 120 -21.74 -23.87 21.47
C THR A 120 -21.79 -25.26 22.11
N LYS A 121 -21.06 -25.43 23.22
CA LYS A 121 -21.05 -26.67 23.98
C LYS A 121 -22.39 -26.98 24.65
N CYS A 122 -22.70 -28.27 24.73
CA CYS A 122 -23.79 -28.82 25.51
C CYS A 122 -23.31 -30.07 26.23
N LEU A 123 -23.39 -30.07 27.57
CA LEU A 123 -23.03 -31.21 28.39
C LEU A 123 -24.26 -32.05 28.73
N LYS A 124 -24.11 -33.36 28.64
CA LYS A 124 -25.20 -34.32 28.83
C LYS A 124 -24.77 -35.38 29.84
N LYS A 125 -25.53 -35.49 30.94
CA LYS A 125 -25.28 -36.44 32.02
C LYS A 125 -26.61 -36.95 32.58
N THR A 126 -26.60 -38.12 33.18
CA THR A 126 -27.73 -38.67 33.93
C THR A 126 -27.40 -38.63 35.42
N VAL A 127 -28.32 -38.09 36.23
CA VAL A 127 -28.14 -37.81 37.67
C VAL A 127 -29.38 -38.31 38.43
N LYS A 128 -29.19 -38.73 39.68
CA LYS A 128 -30.29 -39.09 40.59
C LYS A 128 -30.71 -37.91 41.46
N LEU A 129 -32.01 -37.66 41.55
CA LEU A 129 -32.63 -36.75 42.52
C LEU A 129 -33.84 -37.42 43.17
N PHE A 130 -34.28 -36.94 44.32
CA PHE A 130 -35.59 -37.32 44.86
C PHE A 130 -36.72 -36.62 44.10
N TYR A 131 -37.92 -37.18 44.14
CA TYR A 131 -39.12 -36.48 43.67
C TYR A 131 -39.42 -35.27 44.58
N GLY A 132 -39.74 -34.12 43.97
CA GLY A 132 -39.93 -32.85 44.68
C GLY A 132 -39.95 -31.64 43.74
N GLU A 133 -40.12 -30.44 44.32
CA GLU A 133 -39.97 -29.16 43.61
C GLU A 133 -38.74 -28.42 44.15
N TYR A 134 -37.88 -27.96 43.24
CA TYR A 134 -36.56 -27.44 43.55
C TYR A 134 -36.18 -26.25 42.68
N TYR A 135 -35.25 -25.41 43.15
CA TYR A 135 -34.40 -24.63 42.25
C TYR A 135 -33.11 -25.40 42.03
N ILE A 136 -32.83 -25.79 40.78
CA ILE A 136 -31.57 -26.46 40.42
C ILE A 136 -30.76 -25.50 39.55
N VAL A 137 -29.51 -25.26 39.94
CA VAL A 137 -28.58 -24.33 39.29
C VAL A 137 -27.31 -25.07 38.91
N ALA A 138 -26.79 -24.85 37.71
CA ALA A 138 -25.45 -25.21 37.33
C ALA A 138 -24.53 -23.99 37.39
N VAL A 139 -23.31 -24.21 37.88
CA VAL A 139 -22.19 -23.27 37.88
C VAL A 139 -21.02 -23.94 37.17
N ALA A 140 -20.41 -23.26 36.21
CA ALA A 140 -19.31 -23.77 35.41
C ALA A 140 -18.15 -22.78 35.38
N ASN A 141 -16.93 -23.27 35.17
CA ASN A 141 -15.74 -22.45 34.90
C ASN A 141 -15.44 -21.37 35.99
N MET A 142 -15.82 -21.62 37.25
CA MET A 142 -15.61 -20.70 38.39
C MET A 142 -14.34 -21.04 39.22
N GLY A 143 -13.62 -22.08 38.84
CA GLY A 143 -12.36 -22.51 39.42
C GLY A 143 -11.18 -21.56 39.18
N GLU A 144 -9.97 -22.10 39.34
CA GLU A 144 -8.71 -21.48 38.95
C GLU A 144 -8.08 -22.32 37.83
N TYR A 145 -7.65 -21.67 36.74
CA TYR A 145 -7.20 -22.32 35.51
C TYR A 145 -5.83 -21.81 35.08
N ALA A 146 -5.01 -22.70 34.52
CA ALA A 146 -3.72 -22.35 33.93
C ALA A 146 -3.70 -22.68 32.43
N LYS A 147 -2.93 -21.94 31.64
CA LYS A 147 -2.66 -22.28 30.24
C LYS A 147 -1.31 -22.99 30.13
N ASP A 148 -1.25 -24.04 29.32
CA ASP A 148 0.02 -24.63 28.90
C ASP A 148 0.64 -23.87 27.70
N ALA A 149 1.80 -24.34 27.23
CA ALA A 149 2.55 -23.70 26.14
C ALA A 149 1.82 -23.74 24.78
N ASP A 150 0.91 -24.69 24.60
CA ASP A 150 0.06 -24.82 23.40
C ASP A 150 -1.23 -23.98 23.53
N GLY A 151 -1.39 -23.24 24.63
CA GLY A 151 -2.52 -22.36 24.93
C GLY A 151 -3.76 -23.08 25.48
N LYS A 152 -3.69 -24.40 25.68
CA LYS A 152 -4.80 -25.21 26.20
C LYS A 152 -4.99 -24.95 27.68
N ILE A 153 -6.26 -24.94 28.10
CA ILE A 153 -6.65 -24.63 29.48
C ILE A 153 -6.64 -25.91 30.33
N THR A 154 -6.04 -25.80 31.52
CA THR A 154 -5.92 -26.86 32.53
C THR A 154 -6.52 -26.38 33.85
N VAL A 155 -7.08 -27.31 34.64
CA VAL A 155 -7.73 -27.00 35.93
C VAL A 155 -6.68 -27.05 37.04
N ALA A 156 -6.45 -25.91 37.70
CA ALA A 156 -5.57 -25.80 38.88
C ALA A 156 -6.36 -25.94 40.18
N LYS A 157 -7.60 -25.42 40.22
CA LYS A 157 -8.66 -25.77 41.19
C LYS A 157 -9.99 -25.85 40.46
N SER A 158 -10.81 -26.86 40.70
CA SER A 158 -12.14 -26.93 40.08
C SER A 158 -13.15 -25.97 40.74
N THR A 159 -14.26 -25.68 40.06
CA THR A 159 -15.41 -24.97 40.66
C THR A 159 -15.85 -25.58 42.01
N LYS A 160 -15.79 -26.91 42.17
CA LYS A 160 -16.14 -27.58 43.43
C LYS A 160 -15.13 -27.25 44.53
N GLN A 161 -13.84 -27.32 44.22
CA GLN A 161 -12.77 -27.00 45.17
C GLN A 161 -12.75 -25.54 45.60
N VAL A 162 -13.22 -24.62 44.73
CA VAL A 162 -13.43 -23.21 45.10
C VAL A 162 -14.64 -23.05 46.03
N LEU A 163 -15.78 -23.69 45.75
CA LEU A 163 -16.96 -23.66 46.63
C LEU A 163 -16.70 -24.32 48.00
N ASP A 164 -15.88 -25.37 48.06
CA ASP A 164 -15.51 -26.04 49.31
C ASP A 164 -14.51 -25.22 50.17
N ALA A 165 -13.88 -24.20 49.59
CA ALA A 165 -12.95 -23.30 50.26
C ALA A 165 -13.57 -21.92 50.63
N MET A 166 -14.80 -21.65 50.18
CA MET A 166 -15.60 -20.47 50.53
C MET A 166 -16.36 -20.68 51.85
N ASP A 167 -16.87 -19.59 52.45
CA ASP A 167 -17.83 -19.74 53.54
C ASP A 167 -19.15 -20.29 52.98
N ALA A 168 -19.73 -21.30 53.65
CA ALA A 168 -21.01 -21.86 53.27
C ALA A 168 -22.14 -20.81 53.30
N GLU A 169 -22.02 -19.73 54.10
CA GLU A 169 -22.97 -18.62 54.07
C GLU A 169 -23.02 -17.88 52.72
N GLU A 170 -21.98 -17.96 51.88
CA GLU A 170 -21.93 -17.31 50.55
C GLU A 170 -22.81 -18.00 49.49
N TYR A 171 -23.18 -19.27 49.68
CA TYR A 171 -24.00 -20.03 48.71
C TYR A 171 -25.10 -20.91 49.34
N SER A 172 -25.22 -20.95 50.67
CA SER A 172 -26.24 -21.73 51.39
C SER A 172 -27.70 -21.36 51.05
N THR A 173 -27.93 -20.18 50.48
CA THR A 173 -29.23 -19.79 49.93
C THR A 173 -29.12 -19.26 48.49
N LEU A 174 -30.22 -19.34 47.75
CA LEU A 174 -30.27 -18.95 46.34
C LEU A 174 -29.97 -17.45 46.14
N ASP A 175 -30.42 -16.58 47.06
CA ASP A 175 -30.09 -15.14 47.03
C ASP A 175 -28.61 -14.87 47.35
N ARG A 176 -27.98 -15.71 48.17
CA ARG A 176 -26.54 -15.65 48.45
C ARG A 176 -25.73 -16.08 47.23
N LEU A 177 -26.07 -17.22 46.61
CA LEU A 177 -25.44 -17.67 45.36
C LEU A 177 -25.56 -16.62 44.24
N ARG A 178 -26.68 -15.89 44.16
CA ARG A 178 -26.81 -14.80 43.17
C ARG A 178 -25.91 -13.60 43.47
N LEU A 179 -25.65 -13.29 44.73
CA LEU A 179 -24.75 -12.21 45.17
C LEU A 179 -23.27 -12.60 45.17
N LEU A 180 -22.93 -13.89 45.11
CA LEU A 180 -21.56 -14.39 45.05
C LEU A 180 -20.78 -13.67 43.95
N ARG A 181 -19.80 -12.83 44.33
CA ARG A 181 -19.00 -12.03 43.40
C ARG A 181 -17.77 -12.81 42.94
N ARG A 182 -17.40 -12.66 41.67
CA ARG A 182 -16.09 -13.06 41.12
C ARG A 182 -15.29 -11.82 40.80
N ALA A 183 -14.06 -11.75 41.29
CA ALA A 183 -13.11 -10.70 40.94
C ALA A 183 -12.66 -10.83 39.47
N TRP A 184 -12.23 -9.72 38.87
CA TRP A 184 -11.65 -9.70 37.53
C TRP A 184 -10.15 -10.00 37.59
N ASP A 185 -9.73 -11.11 36.99
CA ASP A 185 -8.31 -11.42 36.80
C ASP A 185 -7.81 -10.73 35.52
N SER A 186 -7.00 -9.68 35.69
CA SER A 186 -6.34 -8.97 34.59
C SER A 186 -5.06 -9.66 34.09
N THR A 187 -4.57 -10.67 34.81
CA THR A 187 -3.36 -11.43 34.45
C THR A 187 -3.67 -12.71 33.68
N ASN A 188 -4.84 -13.30 33.93
CA ASN A 188 -5.24 -14.58 33.36
C ASN A 188 -6.76 -14.64 33.09
N TYR A 189 -7.13 -14.20 31.88
CA TYR A 189 -8.53 -14.19 31.41
C TYR A 189 -9.22 -15.57 31.42
N ALA A 190 -8.50 -16.69 31.55
CA ALA A 190 -9.13 -18.01 31.70
C ALA A 190 -9.90 -18.15 33.03
N ASN A 191 -9.59 -17.34 34.04
CA ASN A 191 -10.30 -17.30 35.32
C ASN A 191 -11.63 -16.50 35.26
N ASN A 192 -11.80 -15.65 34.22
CA ASN A 192 -13.00 -14.81 34.04
C ASN A 192 -14.12 -15.54 33.24
N ARG A 193 -14.00 -16.86 33.07
CA ARG A 193 -14.87 -17.71 32.24
C ARG A 193 -16.15 -18.20 32.91
N ALA A 194 -16.39 -17.82 34.17
CA ALA A 194 -17.47 -18.39 34.97
C ALA A 194 -18.86 -18.22 34.32
N MET A 195 -19.70 -19.24 34.47
CA MET A 195 -21.06 -19.28 33.91
C MET A 195 -22.04 -19.80 34.95
N CYS A 196 -23.27 -19.30 34.90
CA CYS A 196 -24.38 -19.70 35.77
C CYS A 196 -25.64 -19.93 34.93
N GLY A 197 -26.48 -20.90 35.32
CA GLY A 197 -27.77 -21.15 34.66
C GLY A 197 -28.67 -22.02 35.53
N TYR A 198 -29.98 -21.75 35.54
CA TYR A 198 -30.97 -22.59 36.22
C TYR A 198 -31.54 -23.64 35.25
N PHE A 199 -31.97 -24.78 35.79
CA PHE A 199 -32.62 -25.84 35.00
C PHE A 199 -34.14 -25.64 34.93
N ALA A 200 -34.69 -25.79 33.73
CA ALA A 200 -36.13 -25.92 33.49
C ALA A 200 -36.47 -27.29 32.86
N ASP A 201 -37.74 -27.68 32.89
CA ASP A 201 -38.25 -28.82 32.13
C ASP A 201 -38.20 -28.47 30.64
N LYS A 202 -37.36 -29.17 29.87
CA LYS A 202 -37.11 -28.93 28.44
C LYS A 202 -38.37 -29.11 27.56
N SER A 203 -39.43 -29.72 28.10
CA SER A 203 -40.73 -29.82 27.42
C SER A 203 -41.70 -28.66 27.71
N LYS A 204 -41.32 -27.72 28.59
CA LYS A 204 -42.14 -26.58 29.03
C LYS A 204 -41.48 -25.23 28.76
N ASP A 205 -40.15 -25.13 28.88
CA ASP A 205 -39.38 -23.95 28.47
C ASP A 205 -38.14 -24.35 27.68
N THR A 206 -37.76 -23.46 26.76
CA THR A 206 -36.69 -23.63 25.78
C THR A 206 -35.83 -22.38 25.60
N HIS A 207 -36.21 -21.22 26.16
CA HIS A 207 -35.56 -19.93 25.90
C HIS A 207 -34.34 -19.71 26.82
N SER A 208 -33.34 -18.96 26.34
CA SER A 208 -32.19 -18.57 27.18
C SER A 208 -32.51 -17.30 27.99
N PRO A 209 -32.08 -17.22 29.28
CA PRO A 209 -32.54 -16.18 30.18
C PRO A 209 -31.88 -14.81 29.95
N GLY A 210 -32.72 -13.78 29.81
CA GLY A 210 -32.35 -12.38 29.72
C GLY A 210 -32.03 -11.73 31.08
N ALA A 211 -31.57 -10.46 31.05
CA ALA A 211 -31.22 -9.72 32.28
C ALA A 211 -32.43 -9.25 33.12
N THR A 212 -33.65 -9.59 32.71
CA THR A 212 -34.88 -9.34 33.48
C THR A 212 -35.37 -10.57 34.24
N ASP A 213 -34.88 -11.76 33.90
CA ASP A 213 -35.63 -12.98 34.16
C ASP A 213 -35.27 -13.60 35.50
N ASP A 214 -36.26 -14.17 36.19
CA ASP A 214 -36.04 -14.83 37.47
C ASP A 214 -35.68 -16.31 37.26
N PHE A 215 -35.06 -16.95 38.26
CA PHE A 215 -34.81 -18.39 38.19
C PHE A 215 -36.13 -19.14 38.42
N LEU A 216 -36.41 -20.14 37.58
CA LEU A 216 -37.62 -20.96 37.68
C LEU A 216 -37.44 -22.14 38.63
N THR A 217 -38.52 -22.58 39.28
CA THR A 217 -38.56 -23.89 39.93
C THR A 217 -38.74 -25.00 38.90
N VAL A 218 -38.30 -26.20 39.26
CA VAL A 218 -38.53 -27.42 38.48
C VAL A 218 -39.10 -28.51 39.37
N VAL A 219 -40.21 -29.09 38.91
CA VAL A 219 -40.87 -30.24 39.55
C VAL A 219 -40.31 -31.52 38.95
N VAL A 220 -39.70 -32.36 39.78
CA VAL A 220 -39.24 -33.71 39.44
C VAL A 220 -40.33 -34.69 39.90
N ASP A 221 -41.10 -35.23 38.95
CA ASP A 221 -42.29 -36.06 39.22
C ASP A 221 -42.30 -37.45 38.55
N ARG A 222 -41.37 -37.71 37.62
CA ARG A 222 -41.28 -38.95 36.83
C ARG A 222 -39.84 -39.31 36.49
N ASP A 223 -39.60 -40.58 36.22
CA ASP A 223 -38.31 -41.08 35.78
C ASP A 223 -37.98 -40.66 34.33
N GLY A 224 -36.69 -40.50 34.01
CA GLY A 224 -36.22 -40.21 32.65
C GLY A 224 -36.47 -38.79 32.12
N MET A 225 -36.94 -37.85 32.95
CA MET A 225 -37.11 -36.43 32.55
C MET A 225 -35.82 -35.83 31.98
N THR A 226 -35.93 -34.94 30.99
CA THR A 226 -34.81 -34.12 30.52
C THR A 226 -34.98 -32.69 31.01
N LEU A 227 -34.09 -32.27 31.91
CA LEU A 227 -33.99 -30.88 32.36
C LEU A 227 -32.88 -30.18 31.58
N ARG A 228 -33.12 -28.95 31.13
CA ARG A 228 -32.12 -28.12 30.43
C ARG A 228 -31.81 -26.86 31.23
N ALA A 229 -30.52 -26.58 31.43
CA ALA A 229 -30.03 -25.30 31.89
C ALA A 229 -29.34 -24.55 30.75
N TRP A 230 -29.63 -23.26 30.63
CA TRP A 230 -28.96 -22.35 29.73
C TRP A 230 -27.86 -21.60 30.50
N MET A 231 -26.61 -22.02 30.28
CA MET A 231 -25.43 -21.50 30.96
C MET A 231 -25.02 -20.15 30.37
N ARG A 232 -25.13 -19.10 31.18
CA ARG A 232 -24.81 -17.73 30.80
C ARG A 232 -23.49 -17.27 31.42
N ARG A 233 -22.55 -16.79 30.59
CA ARG A 233 -21.25 -16.25 31.02
C ARG A 233 -21.44 -14.96 31.84
N ILE A 234 -20.57 -14.74 32.84
CA ILE A 234 -20.51 -13.46 33.60
C ILE A 234 -19.69 -12.38 32.88
N ALA A 235 -18.94 -12.76 31.84
CA ALA A 235 -18.14 -11.88 31.01
C ALA A 235 -18.77 -11.68 29.61
N SER A 236 -18.36 -10.59 28.96
CA SER A 236 -18.71 -10.22 27.58
C SER A 236 -17.44 -9.89 26.79
N LYS A 237 -17.56 -9.78 25.46
CA LYS A 237 -16.41 -9.54 24.57
C LYS A 237 -16.69 -8.49 23.49
N VAL A 238 -15.68 -7.68 23.17
CA VAL A 238 -15.69 -6.71 22.07
C VAL A 238 -14.45 -6.94 21.20
N THR A 239 -14.62 -7.54 20.01
CA THR A 239 -13.61 -7.40 18.93
C THR A 239 -13.81 -6.06 18.23
N VAL A 240 -12.89 -5.74 17.33
CA VAL A 240 -12.80 -4.43 16.72
C VAL A 240 -12.26 -4.68 15.21
N ASP A 241 -12.69 -3.90 14.14
CA ASP A 241 -12.57 -3.75 12.64
C ASP A 241 -12.91 -2.30 12.07
N PHE A 242 -12.15 -1.60 11.20
CA PHE A 242 -12.46 -0.20 10.78
C PHE A 242 -13.24 0.04 9.45
N ASP A 243 -13.67 1.30 9.23
CA ASP A 243 -14.23 1.86 7.99
C ASP A 243 -13.81 3.34 7.75
N GLY A 244 -13.25 3.64 6.58
CA GLY A 244 -12.85 4.99 6.14
C GLY A 244 -13.40 5.41 4.77
N THR A 245 -14.51 4.85 4.28
CA THR A 245 -15.04 5.19 2.92
C THR A 245 -15.43 6.67 2.76
N ASP A 246 -15.80 7.33 3.85
CA ASP A 246 -16.36 8.69 3.85
C ASP A 246 -15.30 9.76 4.21
N LEU A 247 -14.03 9.36 4.23
CA LEU A 247 -12.89 10.26 4.30
C LEU A 247 -12.81 11.18 3.08
N ARG A 248 -12.24 12.36 3.27
CA ARG A 248 -11.78 13.22 2.18
C ARG A 248 -10.47 12.70 1.58
N GLU A 249 -10.15 13.19 0.39
CA GLU A 249 -8.81 12.98 -0.18
C GLU A 249 -7.76 13.68 0.71
N ASN A 250 -6.52 13.19 0.65
CA ASN A 250 -5.38 13.65 1.47
C ASN A 250 -5.57 13.51 2.99
N VAL A 251 -6.47 12.63 3.44
CA VAL A 251 -6.61 12.26 4.85
C VAL A 251 -6.15 10.82 5.06
N LYS A 252 -5.24 10.63 6.01
CA LYS A 252 -4.66 9.35 6.41
C LYS A 252 -4.80 9.19 7.93
N ILE A 253 -5.20 8.00 8.38
CA ILE A 253 -5.19 7.61 9.79
C ILE A 253 -4.32 6.36 9.94
N TYR A 254 -3.40 6.38 10.88
CA TYR A 254 -2.51 5.27 11.22
C TYR A 254 -2.89 4.74 12.60
N ILE A 255 -3.22 3.45 12.72
CA ILE A 255 -3.77 2.90 13.96
C ILE A 255 -2.66 2.29 14.83
N LYS A 256 -2.45 2.78 16.06
CA LYS A 256 -1.47 2.21 16.99
C LYS A 256 -2.06 1.07 17.81
N ASP A 257 -3.15 1.36 18.52
CA ASP A 257 -3.68 0.50 19.58
C ASP A 257 -5.16 0.80 19.89
N VAL A 258 -5.82 -0.13 20.58
CA VAL A 258 -7.10 0.09 21.24
C VAL A 258 -7.05 -0.41 22.67
N LYS A 259 -7.74 0.25 23.58
CA LYS A 259 -7.75 -0.10 25.01
C LYS A 259 -9.17 -0.01 25.55
N ILE A 260 -9.56 -0.92 26.44
CA ILE A 260 -10.80 -0.82 27.21
C ILE A 260 -10.50 -0.34 28.63
N TYR A 261 -11.26 0.66 29.07
CA TYR A 261 -11.08 1.37 30.33
C TYR A 261 -12.34 1.30 31.19
N ASP A 262 -12.17 1.50 32.51
CA ASP A 262 -13.22 1.41 33.53
C ASP A 262 -13.93 0.04 33.50
N LEU A 263 -13.13 -1.01 33.75
CA LEU A 263 -13.62 -2.37 33.92
C LEU A 263 -14.16 -2.55 35.35
N ALA A 264 -15.34 -3.16 35.49
CA ALA A 264 -15.86 -3.55 36.79
C ALA A 264 -14.93 -4.57 37.47
N SER A 265 -14.42 -4.26 38.67
CA SER A 265 -13.46 -5.13 39.38
C SER A 265 -14.04 -6.47 39.82
N SER A 266 -15.37 -6.60 39.83
CA SER A 266 -16.08 -7.85 40.07
C SER A 266 -17.44 -7.89 39.36
N CYS A 267 -17.96 -9.10 39.17
CA CYS A 267 -19.30 -9.36 38.66
C CYS A 267 -20.03 -10.35 39.59
N THR A 268 -21.35 -10.22 39.73
CA THR A 268 -22.20 -11.22 40.40
C THR A 268 -22.27 -12.51 39.59
N LEU A 269 -22.33 -13.67 40.25
CA LEU A 269 -22.54 -14.96 39.55
C LEU A 269 -24.00 -15.11 39.08
N GLY A 270 -24.95 -14.65 39.88
CA GLY A 270 -26.35 -14.55 39.49
C GLY A 270 -26.64 -13.39 38.55
N PHE A 271 -27.87 -13.37 38.03
CA PHE A 271 -28.39 -12.33 37.13
C PHE A 271 -29.90 -12.19 37.34
N GLY A 272 -30.50 -11.24 36.61
CA GLY A 272 -31.96 -11.11 36.50
C GLY A 272 -32.60 -10.21 37.57
N LYS A 273 -33.93 -10.17 37.56
CA LYS A 273 -34.74 -9.43 38.56
C LYS A 273 -35.69 -10.37 39.26
N ARG A 274 -35.56 -10.48 40.58
CA ARG A 274 -36.46 -11.28 41.42
C ARG A 274 -37.58 -10.43 42.00
N ARG A 275 -38.84 -10.89 41.92
CA ARG A 275 -39.97 -10.31 42.65
C ARG A 275 -39.88 -10.73 44.12
N LEU A 276 -39.93 -9.77 45.04
CA LEU A 276 -39.83 -10.01 46.48
C LEU A 276 -41.19 -10.28 47.12
N ASP A 277 -42.24 -9.59 46.66
CA ASP A 277 -43.57 -9.64 47.27
C ASP A 277 -44.73 -9.39 46.26
N ALA A 278 -45.96 -9.39 46.78
CA ALA A 278 -47.15 -9.12 45.99
C ALA A 278 -47.26 -7.65 45.53
N GLN A 279 -46.53 -6.73 46.16
CA GLN A 279 -46.56 -5.28 45.93
C GLN A 279 -45.65 -4.81 44.79
N GLU A 280 -44.99 -5.72 44.08
CA GLU A 280 -44.08 -5.43 42.97
C GLU A 280 -42.77 -4.75 43.37
N HIS A 281 -42.30 -5.00 44.59
CA HIS A 281 -40.89 -4.78 44.89
C HIS A 281 -40.03 -5.83 44.18
N TYR A 282 -39.01 -5.38 43.46
CA TYR A 282 -38.05 -6.23 42.76
C TYR A 282 -36.64 -5.99 43.29
N LYS A 283 -35.83 -7.06 43.36
CA LYS A 283 -34.39 -6.98 43.59
C LYS A 283 -33.64 -7.29 42.31
N ASN A 284 -32.74 -6.39 41.92
CA ASN A 284 -31.85 -6.58 40.78
C ASN A 284 -30.63 -7.41 41.20
N TYR A 285 -30.18 -8.34 40.35
CA TYR A 285 -28.97 -9.13 40.54
C TYR A 285 -27.90 -8.89 39.46
N ASN A 286 -28.20 -8.02 38.48
CA ASN A 286 -27.24 -7.56 37.48
C ASN A 286 -26.25 -6.56 38.11
N ASN A 287 -25.05 -6.46 37.55
CA ASN A 287 -23.94 -5.69 38.11
C ASN A 287 -23.96 -4.23 37.60
N THR A 288 -24.06 -3.28 38.52
CA THR A 288 -23.83 -1.83 38.28
C THR A 288 -22.66 -1.40 39.15
N VAL A 289 -21.83 -0.48 38.66
CA VAL A 289 -20.72 0.09 39.44
C VAL A 289 -21.09 1.50 39.90
N GLY A 290 -21.07 1.71 41.22
CA GLY A 290 -21.21 3.04 41.83
C GLY A 290 -22.65 3.51 42.07
N SER A 291 -23.59 2.59 42.33
CA SER A 291 -24.97 2.93 42.71
C SER A 291 -25.09 3.30 44.19
N ASP A 292 -26.19 3.97 44.57
CA ASP A 292 -26.49 4.27 45.98
C ASP A 292 -26.75 2.98 46.82
N GLU A 293 -27.11 1.86 46.19
CA GLU A 293 -27.26 0.57 46.88
C GLU A 293 -25.89 -0.05 47.25
N ASP A 294 -24.86 0.12 46.39
CA ASP A 294 -23.48 -0.31 46.68
C ASP A 294 -22.85 0.49 47.84
N ALA A 295 -23.36 1.68 48.15
CA ALA A 295 -22.91 2.47 49.29
C ALA A 295 -23.39 1.91 50.64
N ALA A 296 -24.48 1.14 50.66
CA ALA A 296 -25.09 0.59 51.87
C ALA A 296 -24.67 -0.86 52.19
N SER A 297 -24.21 -1.62 51.20
CA SER A 297 -23.77 -3.03 51.37
C SER A 297 -22.43 -3.16 52.10
N GLY A 298 -21.59 -2.13 52.05
CA GLY A 298 -20.22 -2.13 52.56
C GLY A 298 -19.18 -2.81 51.64
N ASP A 299 -19.63 -3.50 50.59
CA ASP A 299 -18.80 -4.37 49.76
C ASP A 299 -18.85 -3.91 48.29
N LYS A 300 -17.80 -3.18 47.87
CA LYS A 300 -17.84 -2.32 46.68
C LYS A 300 -17.28 -3.02 45.44
N ALA A 301 -18.08 -3.07 44.38
CA ALA A 301 -17.54 -3.14 43.03
C ALA A 301 -16.77 -1.83 42.75
N ALA A 302 -15.45 -1.89 42.75
CA ALA A 302 -14.59 -0.78 42.34
C ALA A 302 -14.43 -0.77 40.81
N MET A 303 -13.95 0.35 40.28
CA MET A 303 -13.41 0.37 38.92
C MET A 303 -11.93 -0.02 38.92
N LEU A 304 -11.54 -0.83 37.94
CA LEU A 304 -10.16 -1.00 37.53
C LEU A 304 -9.83 0.10 36.52
N HIS A 305 -9.06 1.09 36.98
CA HIS A 305 -8.55 2.18 36.15
C HIS A 305 -7.14 1.91 35.57
N ASP A 306 -6.35 1.08 36.27
CA ASP A 306 -5.00 0.66 35.85
C ASP A 306 -5.02 -0.69 35.12
N GLY A 307 -4.05 -0.87 34.21
CA GLY A 307 -3.89 -2.10 33.43
C GLY A 307 -5.02 -2.35 32.42
N PRO A 308 -5.36 -1.40 31.54
CA PRO A 308 -6.38 -1.61 30.51
C PRO A 308 -5.98 -2.77 29.60
N HIS A 309 -6.95 -3.63 29.30
CA HIS A 309 -6.77 -4.69 28.33
C HIS A 309 -6.57 -4.05 26.94
N GLU A 310 -5.47 -4.41 26.26
CA GLU A 310 -4.96 -3.73 25.07
C GLU A 310 -5.08 -4.57 23.79
N ILE A 311 -5.20 -3.85 22.68
CA ILE A 311 -5.13 -4.24 21.29
C ILE A 311 -3.91 -3.58 20.65
N LYS A 312 -3.08 -4.33 19.92
CA LYS A 312 -1.84 -3.82 19.29
C LYS A 312 -1.87 -3.95 17.77
N PHE A 313 -1.79 -2.83 17.06
CA PHE A 313 -1.76 -2.81 15.59
C PHE A 313 -0.39 -2.52 14.99
N TYR A 314 0.46 -1.81 15.74
CA TYR A 314 1.72 -1.26 15.26
C TYR A 314 2.71 -2.31 14.71
N ASN A 315 2.47 -3.59 14.97
CA ASN A 315 3.26 -4.74 14.52
C ASN A 315 2.45 -5.72 13.63
N MET A 316 1.21 -5.41 13.24
CA MET A 316 0.29 -6.34 12.56
C MET A 316 0.79 -6.84 11.20
N TYR A 317 1.54 -6.00 10.47
CA TYR A 317 2.19 -6.38 9.20
C TYR A 317 3.70 -6.66 9.36
N ASN A 318 4.31 -6.30 10.50
CA ASN A 318 5.73 -6.48 10.78
C ASN A 318 5.93 -6.92 12.24
N SER A 319 6.11 -8.22 12.45
CA SER A 319 6.25 -8.83 13.78
C SER A 319 7.55 -8.48 14.52
N ALA A 320 8.50 -7.80 13.88
CA ALA A 320 9.71 -7.30 14.51
C ALA A 320 9.56 -5.88 15.11
N ALA A 321 8.45 -5.18 14.83
CA ALA A 321 8.23 -3.81 15.27
C ALA A 321 7.85 -3.71 16.77
N SER A 322 8.53 -2.84 17.52
CA SER A 322 8.18 -2.50 18.90
C SER A 322 7.18 -1.32 18.95
N ALA A 323 6.56 -1.07 20.11
CA ALA A 323 5.64 0.06 20.27
C ALA A 323 6.33 1.44 20.24
N ASP A 324 7.64 1.45 20.42
CA ASP A 324 8.45 2.63 20.76
C ASP A 324 9.55 2.90 19.72
N ASP A 325 9.94 1.90 18.92
CA ASP A 325 10.87 2.02 17.78
C ASP A 325 10.14 2.18 16.42
N ALA A 326 8.86 1.79 16.33
CA ALA A 326 8.10 1.83 15.08
C ALA A 326 7.70 3.27 14.70
N SER A 327 7.92 3.63 13.43
CA SER A 327 7.34 4.83 12.84
C SER A 327 5.82 4.69 12.80
N HIS A 328 5.08 5.79 12.94
CA HIS A 328 3.62 5.73 12.76
C HIS A 328 3.22 5.30 11.34
N LYS A 329 4.15 5.44 10.38
CA LYS A 329 3.98 4.99 8.99
C LYS A 329 4.04 3.47 8.82
N ASP A 330 4.60 2.74 9.79
CA ASP A 330 4.65 1.27 9.82
C ASP A 330 3.30 0.67 10.28
N TRP A 331 2.45 1.49 10.91
CA TRP A 331 1.17 1.07 11.44
C TRP A 331 0.10 0.94 10.33
N PRO A 332 -0.95 0.14 10.52
CA PRO A 332 -2.05 0.00 9.57
C PRO A 332 -2.71 1.35 9.21
N ARG A 333 -2.46 1.78 7.97
CA ARG A 333 -2.96 3.03 7.39
C ARG A 333 -4.33 2.86 6.75
N ILE A 334 -5.26 3.73 7.12
CA ILE A 334 -6.59 3.90 6.53
C ILE A 334 -6.62 5.22 5.78
N SER A 335 -7.10 5.20 4.54
CA SER A 335 -7.32 6.37 3.70
C SER A 335 -8.52 6.10 2.79
N LYS A 336 -9.08 7.12 2.13
CA LYS A 336 -10.30 6.94 1.32
C LYS A 336 -10.16 5.88 0.19
N GLY A 337 -8.98 5.74 -0.41
CA GLY A 337 -8.66 4.71 -1.42
C GLY A 337 -8.21 3.36 -0.83
N SER A 338 -7.97 3.30 0.48
CA SER A 338 -7.66 2.10 1.27
C SER A 338 -8.47 2.13 2.57
N PRO A 339 -9.82 2.07 2.50
CA PRO A 339 -10.71 2.46 3.60
C PRO A 339 -10.81 1.42 4.73
N PHE A 340 -10.15 0.28 4.60
CA PHE A 340 -10.22 -0.83 5.54
C PHE A 340 -8.83 -1.31 5.94
N ILE A 341 -8.76 -2.14 6.97
CA ILE A 341 -7.59 -2.97 7.22
C ILE A 341 -7.73 -4.27 6.42
N TYR A 342 -6.63 -4.67 5.78
CA TYR A 342 -6.58 -5.79 4.85
C TYR A 342 -5.84 -6.98 5.48
N VAL A 343 -5.96 -8.16 4.85
CA VAL A 343 -5.19 -9.35 5.25
C VAL A 343 -3.71 -9.10 4.96
N ASP A 344 -3.42 -8.67 3.73
CA ASP A 344 -2.12 -8.27 3.19
C ASP A 344 -2.31 -6.92 2.45
N PRO A 345 -1.51 -5.88 2.72
CA PRO A 345 -1.63 -4.57 2.09
C PRO A 345 -0.81 -4.42 0.78
N GLU A 346 0.08 -5.37 0.48
CA GLU A 346 0.92 -5.37 -0.72
C GLU A 346 0.36 -6.28 -1.84
N ALA A 347 -0.50 -7.25 -1.50
CA ALA A 347 -1.11 -8.19 -2.45
C ALA A 347 -1.86 -7.52 -3.63
N ASP A 348 -1.81 -8.18 -4.80
CA ASP A 348 -2.52 -7.79 -6.03
C ASP A 348 -4.06 -7.72 -5.87
N VAL A 349 -4.62 -8.45 -4.90
CA VAL A 349 -6.05 -8.47 -4.58
C VAL A 349 -6.21 -8.28 -3.08
N MET A 350 -6.64 -7.07 -2.70
CA MET A 350 -6.73 -6.61 -1.32
C MET A 350 -7.99 -7.19 -0.61
N GLU A 351 -7.86 -8.29 0.13
CA GLU A 351 -8.96 -8.86 0.93
C GLU A 351 -9.14 -8.12 2.27
N LYS A 352 -10.34 -7.58 2.55
CA LYS A 352 -10.63 -6.95 3.85
C LYS A 352 -10.52 -8.01 4.96
N ARG A 353 -9.75 -7.71 6.00
CA ARG A 353 -9.59 -8.60 7.16
C ARG A 353 -10.93 -8.69 7.91
N ASN A 354 -11.47 -9.90 8.10
CA ASN A 354 -12.71 -10.11 8.86
C ASN A 354 -12.47 -10.00 10.38
N LEU A 355 -12.27 -8.76 10.79
CA LEU A 355 -12.01 -8.32 12.14
C LEU A 355 -13.26 -8.46 13.08
N HIS A 356 -14.39 -8.95 12.56
CA HIS A 356 -15.63 -9.29 13.29
C HIS A 356 -15.81 -10.77 13.68
N ALA A 357 -14.94 -11.67 13.21
CA ALA A 357 -15.13 -13.13 13.36
C ALA A 357 -15.25 -13.58 14.83
N ASN A 358 -15.76 -14.79 15.08
CA ASN A 358 -15.99 -15.26 16.46
C ASN A 358 -14.68 -15.51 17.23
N ASP A 359 -13.68 -16.02 16.53
CA ASP A 359 -12.30 -16.22 16.95
C ASP A 359 -11.43 -14.95 16.82
N ALA A 360 -11.94 -13.91 16.13
CA ALA A 360 -11.25 -12.62 16.05
C ALA A 360 -11.00 -12.04 17.43
N GLN A 361 -9.95 -11.23 17.48
CA GLN A 361 -9.29 -10.86 18.71
C GLN A 361 -10.14 -9.89 19.55
N SER A 362 -10.37 -10.24 20.81
CA SER A 362 -11.47 -9.72 21.64
C SER A 362 -10.98 -9.13 22.97
N LEU A 363 -11.33 -7.87 23.25
CA LEU A 363 -11.25 -7.33 24.60
C LEU A 363 -12.40 -7.90 25.43
N PHE A 364 -12.07 -8.61 26.50
CA PHE A 364 -13.03 -9.16 27.44
C PHE A 364 -13.24 -8.22 28.63
N PHE A 365 -14.46 -8.22 29.19
CA PHE A 365 -14.86 -7.41 30.33
C PHE A 365 -16.02 -8.05 31.12
N TYR A 366 -16.25 -7.58 32.35
CA TYR A 366 -17.40 -7.94 33.19
C TYR A 366 -18.56 -6.95 33.06
N GLU A 367 -19.76 -7.39 33.46
CA GLU A 367 -20.99 -6.61 33.37
C GLU A 367 -20.94 -5.27 34.10
N ASN A 368 -21.48 -4.23 33.48
CA ASN A 368 -21.63 -2.90 34.04
C ASN A 368 -22.86 -2.19 33.43
N MET A 369 -23.98 -2.24 34.16
CA MET A 369 -25.29 -1.70 33.73
C MET A 369 -25.44 -0.25 34.21
N GLN A 370 -25.10 0.73 33.36
CA GLN A 370 -25.12 2.16 33.69
C GLN A 370 -26.38 2.90 33.18
N GLY A 371 -27.28 2.24 32.46
CA GLY A 371 -28.46 2.86 31.86
C GLY A 371 -28.13 3.80 30.69
N ASP A 372 -29.03 4.73 30.36
CA ASP A 372 -28.87 5.64 29.21
C ASP A 372 -28.09 6.91 29.56
N ALA A 373 -27.12 7.28 28.72
CA ALA A 373 -26.39 8.54 28.83
C ALA A 373 -27.36 9.74 28.79
N PRO A 374 -27.37 10.66 29.80
CA PRO A 374 -28.37 11.72 29.91
C PRO A 374 -28.49 12.64 28.69
N ASN A 375 -27.37 12.91 28.01
CA ASN A 375 -27.29 13.75 26.81
C ASN A 375 -27.10 12.94 25.52
N GLY A 376 -27.07 11.60 25.60
CA GLY A 376 -26.61 10.72 24.54
C GLY A 376 -25.08 10.54 24.50
N LYS A 377 -24.62 9.72 23.56
CA LYS A 377 -23.22 9.36 23.33
C LYS A 377 -22.62 10.19 22.21
N GLY A 378 -21.99 11.32 22.54
CA GLY A 378 -21.21 12.09 21.58
C GLY A 378 -21.11 13.58 21.91
N PRO A 379 -20.15 14.29 21.27
CA PRO A 379 -19.91 15.70 21.53
C PRO A 379 -21.13 16.57 21.16
N ILE A 380 -21.57 17.42 22.09
CA ILE A 380 -22.64 18.38 21.85
C ILE A 380 -22.08 19.55 21.05
N LEU A 381 -22.70 19.89 19.91
CA LEU A 381 -22.30 21.05 19.12
C LEU A 381 -22.64 22.36 19.84
N ASP A 382 -21.65 23.23 20.04
CA ASP A 382 -21.85 24.61 20.46
C ASP A 382 -22.34 25.42 19.25
N LEU A 383 -23.67 25.58 19.16
CA LEU A 383 -24.35 26.33 18.10
C LEU A 383 -24.07 27.85 18.13
N ILE A 384 -23.34 28.36 19.13
CA ILE A 384 -22.96 29.79 19.25
C ILE A 384 -21.52 30.00 18.77
N ASN A 385 -20.58 29.13 19.18
CA ASN A 385 -19.15 29.28 18.88
C ASN A 385 -18.64 28.35 17.76
N GLY A 386 -19.44 27.39 17.30
CA GLY A 386 -19.03 26.39 16.30
C GLY A 386 -18.06 25.33 16.82
N GLY A 387 -17.89 25.23 18.15
CA GLY A 387 -17.05 24.23 18.82
C GLY A 387 -17.84 23.07 19.42
N VAL A 388 -17.23 22.36 20.36
CA VAL A 388 -17.89 21.35 21.19
C VAL A 388 -18.26 21.96 22.54
N ALA A 389 -19.56 22.09 22.78
CA ALA A 389 -20.08 22.35 24.12
C ALA A 389 -19.75 21.15 25.02
N ASN A 390 -19.47 21.41 26.30
CA ASN A 390 -19.10 20.38 27.28
C ASN A 390 -17.77 19.63 27.01
N LYS A 391 -16.80 20.23 26.30
CA LYS A 391 -15.44 19.65 26.12
C LYS A 391 -14.78 19.17 27.43
N ASP A 392 -15.12 19.80 28.56
CA ASP A 392 -14.55 19.54 29.89
C ASP A 392 -15.44 18.61 30.76
N VAL A 393 -16.54 18.08 30.22
CA VAL A 393 -17.44 17.15 30.94
C VAL A 393 -16.91 15.72 30.84
N VAL A 394 -16.47 15.19 31.97
CA VAL A 394 -15.94 13.83 32.09
C VAL A 394 -16.99 12.78 31.70
N LYS A 395 -16.68 11.97 30.69
CA LYS A 395 -17.43 10.76 30.27
C LYS A 395 -18.94 10.98 30.01
N GLU A 396 -19.32 12.10 29.40
CA GLU A 396 -20.72 12.41 29.04
C GLU A 396 -21.72 12.31 30.24
N SER A 397 -21.24 12.64 31.44
CA SER A 397 -21.95 12.50 32.73
C SER A 397 -22.24 11.06 33.17
N VAL A 398 -21.57 10.06 32.59
CA VAL A 398 -21.59 8.65 33.03
C VAL A 398 -20.20 8.27 33.59
N PRO A 399 -19.86 8.69 34.83
CA PRO A 399 -18.48 8.61 35.35
C PRO A 399 -17.97 7.18 35.54
N TYR A 400 -18.87 6.21 35.68
CA TYR A 400 -18.58 4.77 35.80
C TYR A 400 -18.96 3.99 34.54
N GLY A 401 -19.04 4.65 33.38
CA GLY A 401 -19.24 3.99 32.10
C GLY A 401 -17.96 3.34 31.56
N THR A 402 -18.05 2.06 31.19
CA THR A 402 -16.97 1.31 30.53
C THR A 402 -16.82 1.77 29.08
N TYR A 403 -15.61 2.15 28.65
CA TYR A 403 -15.39 2.73 27.32
C TYR A 403 -14.16 2.15 26.61
N ILE A 404 -14.15 2.25 25.27
CA ILE A 404 -12.98 1.94 24.46
C ILE A 404 -12.30 3.22 23.95
N GLU A 405 -10.98 3.22 23.89
CA GLU A 405 -10.15 4.28 23.29
C GLU A 405 -9.38 3.69 22.10
N VAL A 406 -9.42 4.35 20.93
CA VAL A 406 -8.48 4.11 19.82
C VAL A 406 -7.39 5.17 19.87
N THR A 407 -6.14 4.72 19.90
CA THR A 407 -4.95 5.57 19.72
C THR A 407 -4.43 5.43 18.29
N GLY A 408 -4.13 6.55 17.65
CA GLY A 408 -3.50 6.57 16.33
C GLY A 408 -2.73 7.85 16.05
N PHE A 409 -2.31 8.00 14.80
CA PHE A 409 -1.74 9.23 14.25
C PHE A 409 -2.56 9.67 13.04
N TYR A 410 -2.78 10.97 12.90
CA TYR A 410 -3.54 11.60 11.83
C TYR A 410 -2.61 12.43 10.96
N GLU A 411 -2.74 12.31 9.64
CA GLU A 411 -2.09 13.18 8.66
C GLU A 411 -3.16 13.72 7.70
N SER A 412 -3.20 15.03 7.52
CA SER A 412 -4.00 15.71 6.49
C SER A 412 -3.14 16.64 5.65
N GLU A 413 -3.09 16.37 4.35
CA GLU A 413 -2.41 17.18 3.32
C GLU A 413 -3.42 17.94 2.45
N ALA A 414 -4.67 18.07 2.90
CA ALA A 414 -5.72 18.73 2.15
C ALA A 414 -5.52 20.26 2.19
N SER A 415 -5.52 20.93 1.04
CA SER A 415 -5.40 22.40 0.99
C SER A 415 -6.50 23.08 1.81
N GLY A 416 -6.10 24.04 2.66
CA GLY A 416 -6.98 24.69 3.64
C GLY A 416 -7.25 23.89 4.93
N ASN A 417 -6.65 22.70 5.08
CA ASN A 417 -6.72 21.80 6.24
C ASN A 417 -5.41 21.00 6.43
N VAL A 418 -4.24 21.59 6.22
CA VAL A 418 -2.97 20.91 6.51
C VAL A 418 -2.81 20.80 8.04
N SER A 419 -2.73 19.57 8.55
CA SER A 419 -2.74 19.26 9.98
C SER A 419 -2.26 17.82 10.23
N ASN A 420 -1.46 17.60 11.28
CA ASN A 420 -0.95 16.28 11.65
C ASN A 420 -0.73 16.12 13.17
N GLY A 421 -0.80 14.89 13.68
CA GLY A 421 -0.43 14.60 15.06
C GLY A 421 -1.07 13.33 15.65
N PRO A 422 -0.72 12.98 16.90
CA PRO A 422 -1.41 11.92 17.65
C PRO A 422 -2.90 12.24 17.79
N ILE A 423 -3.74 11.23 17.65
CA ILE A 423 -5.20 11.37 17.77
C ILE A 423 -5.77 10.26 18.64
N LYS A 424 -6.75 10.62 19.47
CA LYS A 424 -7.49 9.70 20.33
C LYS A 424 -8.99 9.81 20.09
N TYR A 425 -9.63 8.67 19.92
CA TYR A 425 -11.08 8.54 19.80
C TYR A 425 -11.61 7.72 20.97
N ARG A 426 -12.69 8.15 21.64
CA ARG A 426 -13.32 7.42 22.76
C ARG A 426 -14.79 7.10 22.48
N PHE A 427 -15.21 5.86 22.76
CA PHE A 427 -16.60 5.42 22.65
C PHE A 427 -17.09 4.68 23.90
N MET A 428 -18.24 5.12 24.42
CA MET A 428 -18.89 4.56 25.60
C MET A 428 -19.64 3.26 25.26
N LEU A 429 -19.25 2.13 25.86
CA LEU A 429 -19.82 0.82 25.54
C LEU A 429 -21.27 0.69 26.05
N GLY A 430 -22.07 -0.13 25.37
CA GLY A 430 -23.47 -0.42 25.72
C GLY A 430 -24.29 -0.73 24.49
N LYS A 431 -25.59 -1.05 24.62
CA LYS A 431 -26.35 -1.81 23.60
C LYS A 431 -26.66 -1.05 22.30
N ASP A 432 -26.47 0.27 22.29
CA ASP A 432 -26.59 1.10 21.09
C ASP A 432 -25.51 2.20 21.06
N ALA A 433 -25.37 2.85 19.91
CA ALA A 433 -24.34 3.87 19.66
C ALA A 433 -24.77 5.32 20.01
N VAL A 434 -25.96 5.52 20.59
CA VAL A 434 -26.62 6.83 20.70
C VAL A 434 -26.93 7.21 22.16
N LYS A 435 -27.30 6.25 23.02
CA LYS A 435 -27.66 6.47 24.43
C LYS A 435 -27.26 5.34 25.37
N ASN A 436 -27.61 4.09 25.09
CA ASN A 436 -27.57 3.06 26.14
C ASN A 436 -26.14 2.61 26.52
N CYS A 437 -25.77 2.79 27.78
CA CYS A 437 -24.46 2.45 28.35
C CYS A 437 -24.44 1.12 29.12
N ASP A 438 -25.39 0.20 28.84
CA ASP A 438 -25.42 -1.11 29.50
C ASP A 438 -24.46 -2.11 28.85
N ALA A 439 -23.33 -2.34 29.51
CA ALA A 439 -22.38 -3.40 29.18
C ALA A 439 -22.85 -4.72 29.83
N GLU A 440 -23.86 -5.38 29.27
CA GLU A 440 -24.50 -6.60 29.79
C GLU A 440 -23.65 -7.88 29.57
N ARG A 441 -23.75 -8.87 30.47
CA ARG A 441 -23.01 -10.16 30.39
C ARG A 441 -23.47 -11.08 29.25
N ASN A 442 -22.54 -11.88 28.72
CA ASN A 442 -22.73 -12.82 27.60
C ASN A 442 -23.15 -12.16 26.26
N TYR A 443 -22.56 -11.01 25.93
CA TYR A 443 -22.71 -10.32 24.64
C TYR A 443 -21.42 -10.20 23.83
N HIS A 444 -21.58 -10.10 22.52
CA HIS A 444 -20.52 -9.81 21.55
C HIS A 444 -20.75 -8.43 20.89
N TYR A 445 -20.09 -7.39 21.41
CA TYR A 445 -20.33 -5.98 21.03
C TYR A 445 -19.58 -5.57 19.76
N LYS A 446 -20.22 -4.86 18.82
CA LYS A 446 -19.67 -4.52 17.49
C LYS A 446 -19.59 -3.00 17.25
N VAL A 447 -18.43 -2.31 17.37
CA VAL A 447 -18.33 -0.84 17.65
C VAL A 447 -17.37 0.00 16.75
N THR A 448 -17.80 0.74 15.70
CA THR A 448 -16.89 1.25 14.62
C THR A 448 -16.40 2.60 14.99
N LEU A 449 -15.10 2.80 14.85
CA LEU A 449 -14.61 4.09 14.43
C LEU A 449 -14.75 4.20 12.90
N LYS A 450 -15.91 4.70 12.43
CA LYS A 450 -16.07 5.11 11.03
C LYS A 450 -15.47 6.51 10.87
N PHE A 451 -14.53 6.67 9.95
CA PHE A 451 -13.89 7.96 9.67
C PHE A 451 -14.64 8.72 8.58
N ASN A 452 -15.19 9.88 8.94
CA ASN A 452 -15.90 10.77 8.04
C ASN A 452 -15.12 12.10 7.88
N GLY A 453 -15.21 12.74 6.70
CA GLY A 453 -14.71 14.10 6.50
C GLY A 453 -13.19 14.22 6.65
N ASN A 454 -12.70 15.09 7.54
CA ASN A 454 -11.28 15.18 7.88
C ASN A 454 -10.90 14.19 9.01
N ALA A 455 -11.50 12.99 9.01
CA ALA A 455 -11.45 12.02 10.11
C ALA A 455 -11.97 12.54 11.48
N ASN A 456 -12.65 13.70 11.48
CA ASN A 456 -13.12 14.42 12.67
C ASN A 456 -14.64 14.56 12.75
N ASP A 457 -15.40 14.07 11.75
CA ASP A 457 -16.85 14.22 11.70
C ASP A 457 -17.55 13.07 12.45
N TYR A 458 -18.03 13.40 13.65
CA TYR A 458 -18.86 12.67 14.63
C TYR A 458 -18.97 11.12 14.58
N SER A 459 -18.69 10.53 15.75
CA SER A 459 -19.35 9.33 16.32
C SER A 459 -18.78 9.04 17.71
N TRP A 460 -17.49 9.35 17.90
CA TRP A 460 -16.71 9.15 19.12
C TRP A 460 -16.24 10.53 19.64
N HIS A 461 -15.85 10.64 20.91
CA HIS A 461 -15.21 11.85 21.43
C HIS A 461 -13.75 11.93 20.94
N ILE A 462 -13.31 13.08 20.45
CA ILE A 462 -11.97 13.27 19.85
C ILE A 462 -11.15 14.27 20.68
N ASP A 463 -9.95 13.85 21.10
CA ASP A 463 -8.97 14.71 21.77
C ASP A 463 -7.81 14.97 20.80
N TYR A 464 -7.74 16.19 20.28
CA TYR A 464 -6.68 16.71 19.40
C TYR A 464 -6.44 18.19 19.74
N ARG A 465 -5.18 18.61 19.75
CA ARG A 465 -4.75 19.97 20.11
C ARG A 465 -3.65 20.44 19.18
N GLU A 466 -3.75 21.67 18.69
CA GLU A 466 -2.65 22.34 17.99
C GLU A 466 -1.80 23.08 19.03
N GLU A 467 -0.51 22.73 19.13
CA GLU A 467 0.43 23.39 20.04
C GLU A 467 0.91 24.75 19.47
N PRO A 468 1.27 25.74 20.31
CA PRO A 468 1.92 26.97 19.84
C PRO A 468 3.34 26.72 19.31
N ASP A 469 3.83 27.58 18.39
CA ASP A 469 5.14 27.44 17.71
C ASP A 469 5.26 26.18 16.83
N SER A 470 4.14 25.70 16.30
CA SER A 470 4.03 24.42 15.59
C SER A 470 4.01 24.55 14.05
N TRP A 471 4.31 23.43 13.41
CA TRP A 471 4.36 23.25 11.97
C TRP A 471 3.50 22.07 11.53
N ASP A 472 2.56 22.32 10.63
CA ASP A 472 1.84 21.29 9.89
C ASP A 472 2.29 21.32 8.43
N VAL A 473 3.00 20.27 8.02
CA VAL A 473 3.58 20.16 6.67
C VAL A 473 3.64 18.68 6.27
N PRO A 474 3.25 18.31 5.03
CA PRO A 474 3.47 16.97 4.50
C PRO A 474 4.97 16.65 4.47
N ASN A 475 5.38 15.49 5.01
CA ASN A 475 6.80 15.11 5.05
C ASN A 475 6.98 13.58 4.87
N PRO A 476 7.67 13.10 3.82
CA PRO A 476 8.24 13.88 2.73
C PRO A 476 7.16 14.51 1.83
N TRP A 477 7.55 15.44 0.98
CA TRP A 477 6.73 15.98 -0.10
C TRP A 477 7.24 15.52 -1.46
N TYR A 478 6.33 15.08 -2.31
CA TYR A 478 6.68 14.48 -3.60
C TYR A 478 6.88 15.52 -4.71
N VAL A 479 7.91 15.29 -5.54
CA VAL A 479 8.09 15.95 -6.83
C VAL A 479 8.26 14.92 -7.95
N SER A 480 7.73 15.27 -9.13
CA SER A 480 7.79 14.41 -10.32
C SER A 480 9.22 13.92 -10.64
N TYR A 481 9.34 12.67 -11.11
CA TYR A 481 10.61 12.19 -11.66
C TYR A 481 11.03 13.01 -12.90
N LEU A 482 10.07 13.57 -13.65
CA LEU A 482 10.29 14.34 -14.88
C LEU A 482 10.90 15.72 -14.62
N TYR A 483 11.79 16.13 -15.54
CA TYR A 483 12.43 17.44 -15.58
C TYR A 483 11.46 18.61 -15.87
N ASN A 484 11.84 19.83 -15.46
CA ASN A 484 11.12 21.09 -15.66
C ASN A 484 9.64 21.10 -15.25
N HIS A 485 9.23 20.17 -14.38
CA HIS A 485 7.91 20.12 -13.75
C HIS A 485 7.86 20.91 -12.45
N GLN A 486 6.67 21.41 -12.13
CA GLN A 486 6.34 22.15 -10.91
C GLN A 486 5.49 21.28 -9.99
N SER A 487 5.70 21.42 -8.68
CA SER A 487 4.84 20.93 -7.60
C SER A 487 4.65 22.07 -6.58
N ASN A 488 3.48 22.20 -5.94
CA ASN A 488 3.22 23.27 -4.98
C ASN A 488 3.10 22.66 -3.57
N ILE A 489 4.11 22.81 -2.72
CA ILE A 489 4.05 22.26 -1.35
C ILE A 489 3.16 23.13 -0.45
N PRO A 490 2.13 22.55 0.20
CA PRO A 490 1.30 23.25 1.16
C PRO A 490 1.86 23.09 2.58
N PHE A 491 1.82 24.14 3.40
CA PHE A 491 2.13 24.04 4.84
C PHE A 491 1.36 25.08 5.65
N LYS A 492 1.28 24.88 6.97
CA LYS A 492 0.77 25.85 7.95
C LYS A 492 1.80 26.01 9.06
N TYR A 493 2.07 27.25 9.44
CA TYR A 493 2.86 27.60 10.63
C TYR A 493 2.00 28.43 11.60
N THR A 494 2.09 28.08 12.89
CA THR A 494 1.34 28.72 13.97
C THR A 494 2.33 29.37 14.96
N PRO A 495 2.51 30.70 14.92
CA PRO A 495 3.47 31.38 15.77
C PRO A 495 3.05 31.39 17.24
N LYS A 496 4.00 31.71 18.13
CA LYS A 496 3.76 31.93 19.56
C LYS A 496 2.72 33.03 19.82
N ASP A 497 2.05 32.96 20.96
CA ASP A 497 1.07 33.96 21.37
C ASP A 497 1.65 35.38 21.39
N GLY A 498 0.89 36.33 20.84
CA GLY A 498 1.30 37.73 20.71
C GLY A 498 2.24 38.03 19.53
N TYR A 499 2.56 37.05 18.68
CA TYR A 499 3.36 37.23 17.47
C TYR A 499 2.54 37.07 16.18
N GLU A 500 2.99 37.75 15.11
CA GLU A 500 2.54 37.52 13.73
C GLU A 500 3.71 37.19 12.79
N VAL A 501 3.41 36.50 11.69
CA VAL A 501 4.37 36.19 10.61
C VAL A 501 4.44 37.35 9.61
N VAL A 502 5.64 37.69 9.15
CA VAL A 502 5.89 38.77 8.18
C VAL A 502 6.34 38.21 6.83
N TYR A 503 7.23 37.22 6.83
CA TYR A 503 7.66 36.48 5.64
C TYR A 503 8.27 35.11 6.04
N PHE A 504 8.47 34.25 5.06
CA PHE A 504 9.28 33.03 5.17
C PHE A 504 10.50 33.14 4.26
N ASP A 505 11.67 32.70 4.71
CA ASP A 505 12.79 32.35 3.84
C ASP A 505 12.84 30.84 3.66
N ALA A 506 13.16 30.36 2.46
CA ALA A 506 13.44 28.95 2.21
C ALA A 506 14.80 28.76 1.54
N GLU A 507 15.51 27.71 1.93
CA GLU A 507 16.82 27.32 1.40
C GLU A 507 16.89 25.81 1.13
N ILE A 508 17.41 25.42 -0.03
CA ILE A 508 17.72 24.01 -0.34
C ILE A 508 19.05 23.63 0.35
N ILE A 509 18.96 22.94 1.49
CA ILE A 509 20.11 22.53 2.30
C ILE A 509 20.70 21.15 1.91
N LYS A 510 19.94 20.31 1.21
CA LYS A 510 20.41 19.03 0.63
C LYS A 510 19.79 18.87 -0.76
N ASN A 511 20.58 18.51 -1.78
CA ASN A 511 20.09 18.28 -3.14
C ASN A 511 20.94 17.20 -3.84
N PRO A 512 20.67 15.91 -3.59
CA PRO A 512 21.48 14.82 -4.14
C PRO A 512 21.24 14.60 -5.63
N TRP A 513 22.25 14.04 -6.30
CA TRP A 513 22.13 13.42 -7.63
C TRP A 513 22.01 11.89 -7.53
N GLU A 514 22.60 11.33 -6.48
CA GLU A 514 22.68 9.92 -6.12
C GLU A 514 21.31 9.34 -5.74
N PRO A 515 21.13 8.01 -5.77
CA PRO A 515 19.92 7.38 -5.22
C PRO A 515 19.92 7.46 -3.69
N ASP A 516 18.74 7.41 -3.08
CA ASP A 516 18.64 7.19 -1.64
C ASP A 516 19.02 5.73 -1.26
N GLU A 517 19.45 5.53 -0.01
CA GLU A 517 19.73 4.22 0.58
C GLU A 517 18.44 3.61 1.16
N ASP A 518 18.00 2.47 0.62
CA ASP A 518 16.73 1.81 0.97
C ASP A 518 17.01 0.42 1.60
N PRO A 519 16.70 0.18 2.89
CA PRO A 519 17.04 -1.06 3.59
C PRO A 519 16.49 -2.34 2.95
N GLY A 520 17.38 -3.08 2.28
CA GLY A 520 17.06 -4.34 1.59
C GLY A 520 17.18 -4.28 0.08
N ILE A 521 17.31 -3.07 -0.51
CA ILE A 521 17.57 -2.90 -1.95
C ILE A 521 19.01 -2.44 -2.13
N SER A 522 19.91 -3.36 -2.47
CA SER A 522 21.32 -3.06 -2.68
C SER A 522 21.52 -1.93 -3.68
N LEU A 523 22.34 -0.92 -3.33
CA LEU A 523 22.76 0.14 -4.25
C LEU A 523 23.47 -0.44 -5.51
N PRO A 524 23.50 0.31 -6.64
CA PRO A 524 24.23 -0.12 -7.83
C PRO A 524 25.74 -0.28 -7.57
N PRO A 525 26.31 -1.50 -7.63
CA PRO A 525 27.61 -1.84 -7.02
C PRO A 525 28.86 -1.24 -7.69
N ASP A 526 28.66 -0.50 -8.79
CA ASP A 526 29.73 0.11 -9.59
C ASP A 526 29.98 1.59 -9.26
N ASN A 527 29.14 2.17 -8.39
CA ASN A 527 29.08 3.61 -8.13
C ASN A 527 29.68 4.04 -6.78
N ASP A 528 30.18 3.14 -5.95
CA ASP A 528 30.67 3.46 -4.60
C ASP A 528 31.72 4.58 -4.60
N GLY A 529 32.66 4.59 -5.56
CA GLY A 529 33.65 5.66 -5.72
C GLY A 529 33.00 7.02 -6.01
N ALA A 530 32.06 7.05 -6.95
CA ALA A 530 31.27 8.23 -7.31
C ALA A 530 30.35 8.72 -6.18
N ILE A 531 29.69 7.82 -5.46
CA ILE A 531 28.76 8.15 -4.36
C ILE A 531 29.53 8.70 -3.15
N ASN A 532 30.73 8.20 -2.87
CA ASN A 532 31.56 8.67 -1.76
C ASN A 532 32.45 9.88 -2.11
N ALA A 533 32.56 10.29 -3.38
CA ALA A 533 33.35 11.46 -3.77
C ALA A 533 32.69 12.79 -3.33
N THR A 534 33.38 13.53 -2.47
CA THR A 534 32.93 14.83 -1.93
C THR A 534 32.66 15.85 -3.03
N GLU A 535 33.43 15.83 -4.13
CA GLU A 535 33.27 16.70 -5.29
C GLU A 535 31.87 16.65 -5.92
N ASN A 536 31.17 15.52 -5.78
CA ASN A 536 29.83 15.34 -6.35
C ASN A 536 28.70 15.84 -5.44
N LYS A 537 28.96 16.11 -4.16
CA LYS A 537 27.94 16.45 -3.14
C LYS A 537 27.42 17.90 -3.21
N SER A 538 27.94 18.71 -4.15
CA SER A 538 27.51 20.09 -4.38
C SER A 538 26.02 20.19 -4.74
N LEU A 539 25.28 21.07 -4.07
CA LEU A 539 23.82 21.23 -4.23
C LEU A 539 23.38 21.50 -5.69
N GLY A 540 24.24 22.12 -6.49
CA GLY A 540 24.01 22.37 -7.91
C GLY A 540 24.04 21.15 -8.80
N ASN A 541 24.38 19.96 -8.29
CA ASN A 541 24.31 18.68 -9.02
C ASN A 541 22.94 17.99 -8.93
N GLY A 542 22.13 18.32 -7.91
CA GLY A 542 20.84 17.67 -7.65
C GLY A 542 19.66 18.16 -8.50
N PHE A 543 18.47 17.67 -8.19
CA PHE A 543 17.27 17.86 -9.02
C PHE A 543 16.41 19.07 -8.67
N LEU A 544 16.41 19.51 -7.41
CA LEU A 544 15.47 20.51 -6.88
C LEU A 544 15.90 21.96 -7.17
N SER A 545 14.93 22.86 -7.26
CA SER A 545 15.09 24.31 -7.45
C SER A 545 13.89 25.06 -6.88
N LEU A 546 14.12 26.22 -6.24
CA LEU A 546 13.06 27.15 -5.79
C LEU A 546 12.61 28.13 -6.90
N ARG A 547 13.25 28.05 -8.08
CA ARG A 547 12.98 28.86 -9.28
C ARG A 547 12.71 27.99 -10.50
N LYS A 548 11.92 28.49 -11.45
CA LYS A 548 11.54 27.77 -12.65
C LYS A 548 12.73 27.57 -13.60
N THR A 549 12.90 26.34 -14.09
CA THR A 549 13.86 26.04 -15.18
C THR A 549 13.12 25.96 -16.52
N THR A 550 13.57 26.74 -17.51
CA THR A 550 13.03 26.75 -18.88
C THR A 550 13.90 26.00 -19.88
N ALA A 551 15.21 25.88 -19.62
CA ALA A 551 16.13 25.15 -20.46
C ALA A 551 15.92 23.63 -20.33
N VAL A 552 15.91 22.90 -21.45
CA VAL A 552 15.86 21.42 -21.43
C VAL A 552 17.23 20.81 -21.10
N VAL A 553 18.31 21.50 -21.47
CA VAL A 553 19.72 21.15 -21.16
C VAL A 553 20.52 22.43 -20.90
N VAL A 554 21.57 22.39 -20.07
CA VAL A 554 22.39 23.56 -19.68
C VAL A 554 23.76 23.52 -20.38
N THR A 555 24.22 24.61 -21.02
CA THR A 555 25.57 24.64 -21.63
C THR A 555 26.64 25.05 -20.62
N PRO A 556 27.92 24.67 -20.81
CA PRO A 556 29.03 25.25 -20.03
C PRO A 556 29.04 26.79 -20.07
N GLN A 557 28.73 27.38 -21.23
CA GLN A 557 28.67 28.83 -21.43
C GLN A 557 27.51 29.47 -20.64
N MET A 558 26.39 28.76 -20.44
CA MET A 558 25.32 29.22 -19.54
C MET A 558 25.79 29.34 -18.09
N CYS A 559 26.80 28.54 -17.69
CA CYS A 559 27.39 28.50 -16.35
C CYS A 559 28.61 29.43 -16.20
N GLY A 560 29.04 30.13 -17.26
CA GLY A 560 30.20 31.05 -17.23
C GLY A 560 31.52 30.47 -17.77
N ALA A 561 31.50 29.30 -18.41
CA ALA A 561 32.67 28.82 -19.16
C ALA A 561 32.91 29.67 -20.42
N SER A 562 34.18 29.80 -20.83
CA SER A 562 34.57 30.48 -22.08
C SER A 562 34.31 29.63 -23.32
N ASP A 563 34.33 30.25 -24.50
CA ASP A 563 34.08 29.56 -25.78
C ASP A 563 35.15 28.51 -26.11
N ASP A 564 36.41 28.77 -25.75
CA ASP A 564 37.54 27.82 -25.87
C ASP A 564 37.57 26.73 -24.77
N TRP A 565 36.61 26.73 -23.82
CA TRP A 565 36.62 25.78 -22.71
C TRP A 565 36.44 24.33 -23.20
N LYS A 566 37.26 23.42 -22.67
CA LYS A 566 37.18 21.98 -22.92
C LYS A 566 37.07 21.22 -21.61
N VAL A 567 36.31 20.14 -21.60
CA VAL A 567 36.24 19.21 -20.47
C VAL A 567 37.59 18.51 -20.28
N ASP A 568 38.07 18.52 -19.05
CA ASP A 568 39.16 17.65 -18.59
C ASP A 568 38.73 16.94 -17.31
N TYR A 569 38.37 15.67 -17.47
CA TYR A 569 37.94 14.79 -16.38
C TYR A 569 39.06 14.40 -15.41
N ALA A 570 40.34 14.61 -15.77
CA ALA A 570 41.49 14.36 -14.90
C ALA A 570 41.90 15.61 -14.11
N ALA A 571 41.52 16.81 -14.58
CA ALA A 571 41.73 18.09 -13.89
C ALA A 571 40.50 18.57 -13.09
N ASP A 572 39.40 17.82 -13.10
CA ASP A 572 38.12 18.13 -12.45
C ASP A 572 37.54 19.52 -12.77
N ASN A 573 37.78 20.01 -13.99
CA ASN A 573 37.47 21.39 -14.38
C ASN A 573 35.97 21.70 -14.62
N MET A 574 35.09 20.80 -14.16
CA MET A 574 33.64 20.82 -14.37
C MET A 574 32.81 21.01 -13.09
N LYS A 575 33.28 20.47 -11.96
CA LYS A 575 32.46 20.25 -10.74
C LYS A 575 31.75 21.51 -10.23
N ASP A 576 32.39 22.67 -10.35
CA ASP A 576 31.90 23.94 -9.82
C ASP A 576 30.92 24.66 -10.77
N LEU A 577 30.86 24.31 -12.06
CA LEU A 577 30.01 24.99 -13.05
C LEU A 577 28.52 24.79 -12.76
N ASN A 578 28.14 23.58 -12.36
CA ASN A 578 26.76 23.25 -11.94
C ASN A 578 26.36 24.02 -10.68
N GLN A 579 27.27 24.17 -9.71
CA GLN A 579 27.07 24.93 -8.49
C GLN A 579 26.93 26.43 -8.78
N ALA A 580 27.84 26.99 -9.59
CA ALA A 580 27.82 28.40 -9.99
C ALA A 580 26.50 28.80 -10.67
N TYR A 581 26.01 27.97 -11.60
CA TYR A 581 24.70 28.18 -12.23
C TYR A 581 23.52 28.01 -11.27
N PHE A 582 23.63 27.13 -10.27
CA PHE A 582 22.58 26.92 -9.28
C PHE A 582 22.44 28.10 -8.30
N THR A 583 23.55 28.64 -7.79
CA THR A 583 23.52 29.80 -6.86
C THR A 583 23.52 31.16 -7.55
N GLY A 584 23.65 31.21 -8.89
CA GLY A 584 23.72 32.47 -9.63
C GLY A 584 25.00 33.26 -9.34
N ALA A 585 26.15 32.59 -9.28
CA ALA A 585 27.44 33.22 -9.00
C ALA A 585 27.82 34.32 -10.01
N GLU A 586 28.72 35.24 -9.63
CA GLU A 586 29.11 36.37 -10.48
C GLU A 586 29.70 35.96 -11.84
N SER A 587 30.37 34.79 -11.91
CA SER A 587 30.89 34.19 -13.14
C SER A 587 29.79 33.81 -14.15
N VAL A 588 28.56 33.59 -13.69
CA VAL A 588 27.41 33.29 -14.55
C VAL A 588 27.01 34.56 -15.33
N PRO A 589 26.78 34.48 -16.65
CA PRO A 589 26.28 35.61 -17.43
C PRO A 589 24.98 36.17 -16.86
N GLU A 590 24.86 37.50 -16.80
CA GLU A 590 23.76 38.22 -16.14
C GLU A 590 22.36 37.68 -16.46
N LYS A 591 22.09 37.39 -17.75
CA LYS A 591 20.82 36.79 -18.24
C LYS A 591 20.43 35.43 -17.61
N ASN A 592 21.37 34.74 -16.97
CA ASN A 592 21.20 33.44 -16.32
C ASN A 592 21.37 33.52 -14.78
N ARG A 593 21.85 34.66 -14.27
CA ARG A 593 22.32 34.86 -12.90
C ARG A 593 21.13 35.08 -11.96
N LEU A 594 20.66 33.97 -11.39
CA LEU A 594 19.51 33.89 -10.50
C LEU A 594 19.83 32.82 -9.44
N ASP A 595 19.59 33.11 -8.17
CA ASP A 595 19.72 32.09 -7.12
C ASP A 595 18.52 31.14 -7.17
N ARG A 596 18.82 29.86 -7.41
CA ARG A 596 17.86 28.75 -7.51
C ARG A 596 17.80 27.92 -6.22
N SER A 597 18.71 28.20 -5.27
CA SER A 597 18.84 27.54 -3.98
C SER A 597 18.03 28.21 -2.87
N ARG A 598 17.80 29.53 -2.95
CA ARG A 598 17.13 30.33 -1.89
C ARG A 598 15.98 31.19 -2.44
N ARG A 599 14.93 31.42 -1.63
CA ARG A 599 13.81 32.33 -1.97
C ARG A 599 13.06 32.87 -0.75
N LYS A 600 12.63 34.15 -0.84
CA LYS A 600 11.81 34.86 0.15
C LYS A 600 10.34 34.91 -0.27
N TYR A 601 9.44 34.60 0.66
CA TYR A 601 7.98 34.57 0.45
C TYR A 601 7.29 35.52 1.43
N TYR A 602 6.68 36.59 0.93
CA TYR A 602 6.05 37.65 1.72
C TYR A 602 4.58 37.36 2.00
N VAL A 603 4.12 37.59 3.24
CA VAL A 603 2.72 37.35 3.65
C VAL A 603 1.96 38.64 4.00
N ASP A 604 2.36 39.74 3.35
CA ASP A 604 1.77 41.08 3.42
C ASP A 604 1.36 41.66 2.04
N GLY A 605 1.44 40.85 0.97
CA GLY A 605 1.01 41.23 -0.37
C GLY A 605 2.09 41.90 -1.25
N ARG A 606 3.35 42.01 -0.79
CA ARG A 606 4.46 42.46 -1.65
C ARG A 606 4.69 41.53 -2.83
N THR A 607 4.94 42.13 -4.00
CA THR A 607 5.40 41.42 -5.19
C THR A 607 6.86 40.98 -5.04
N ASP A 608 7.14 39.70 -5.22
CA ASP A 608 8.49 39.17 -5.48
C ASP A 608 8.99 39.76 -6.82
N PRO A 609 10.05 40.60 -6.84
CA PRO A 609 10.52 41.29 -8.04
C PRO A 609 11.24 40.37 -9.03
N GLU A 610 11.61 39.16 -8.63
CA GLU A 610 12.29 38.16 -9.45
C GLU A 610 11.33 37.09 -10.00
N ASN A 611 10.04 37.17 -9.66
CA ASN A 611 9.02 36.21 -10.10
C ASN A 611 8.71 36.38 -11.60
N THR A 612 9.00 35.35 -12.40
CA THR A 612 8.75 35.31 -13.85
C THR A 612 7.27 35.15 -14.25
N GLY A 613 6.34 35.35 -13.31
CA GLY A 613 4.90 35.15 -13.45
C GLY A 613 4.45 33.69 -13.31
N PHE A 614 5.34 32.74 -13.60
CA PHE A 614 5.09 31.30 -13.40
C PHE A 614 5.45 30.78 -12.00
N GLU A 615 6.02 31.63 -11.14
CA GLU A 615 6.57 31.24 -9.83
C GLU A 615 5.72 31.78 -8.68
N GLN A 616 4.45 32.09 -8.95
CA GLN A 616 3.48 32.56 -7.96
C GLN A 616 3.24 31.51 -6.87
N TYR A 617 3.20 31.98 -5.63
CA TYR A 617 2.80 31.24 -4.43
C TYR A 617 1.47 31.77 -3.90
N SER A 618 0.78 30.97 -3.08
CA SER A 618 -0.46 31.37 -2.39
C SER A 618 -0.24 31.44 -0.88
N TYR A 619 -1.06 32.24 -0.18
CA TYR A 619 -1.11 32.23 1.28
C TYR A 619 -2.50 32.58 1.82
N GLN A 620 -2.82 32.11 3.02
CA GLN A 620 -4.05 32.42 3.77
C GLN A 620 -3.71 32.64 5.24
N ARG A 621 -4.33 33.64 5.89
CA ARG A 621 -4.24 33.85 7.35
C ARG A 621 -5.51 33.34 8.03
N ARG A 622 -5.38 32.62 9.15
CA ARG A 622 -6.50 32.26 10.06
C ARG A 622 -6.06 32.54 11.50
N GLY A 623 -6.57 33.62 12.08
CA GLY A 623 -5.99 34.17 13.32
C GLY A 623 -4.52 34.56 13.09
N ASN A 624 -3.63 34.14 13.98
CA ASN A 624 -2.19 34.35 13.83
C ASN A 624 -1.51 33.30 12.93
N SER A 625 -2.15 32.15 12.69
CA SER A 625 -1.63 31.07 11.86
C SER A 625 -1.65 31.45 10.38
N VAL A 626 -0.61 31.04 9.65
CA VAL A 626 -0.47 31.28 8.21
C VAL A 626 -0.31 29.96 7.47
N SER A 627 -1.18 29.72 6.51
CA SER A 627 -1.05 28.65 5.52
C SER A 627 -0.42 29.20 4.24
N MET A 628 0.46 28.42 3.62
CA MET A 628 1.25 28.75 2.43
C MET A 628 1.12 27.63 1.40
N GLU A 629 1.18 27.97 0.11
CA GLU A 629 1.44 27.02 -0.98
C GLU A 629 2.58 27.58 -1.83
N ILE A 630 3.80 27.01 -1.72
CA ILE A 630 4.98 27.51 -2.43
C ILE A 630 5.39 26.57 -3.59
N PRO A 631 5.74 27.10 -4.78
CA PRO A 631 6.14 26.28 -5.90
C PRO A 631 7.59 25.79 -5.78
N LEU A 632 7.77 24.49 -5.97
CA LEU A 632 9.02 23.77 -6.10
C LEU A 632 9.17 23.30 -7.56
N PHE A 633 10.40 23.31 -8.08
CA PHE A 633 10.68 22.95 -9.48
C PHE A 633 11.75 21.88 -9.59
N THR A 634 11.55 20.95 -10.51
CA THR A 634 12.62 20.08 -11.02
C THR A 634 13.45 20.81 -12.07
N ARG A 635 14.75 20.54 -12.09
CA ARG A 635 15.72 21.12 -13.04
C ARG A 635 15.71 20.40 -14.40
N ALA A 636 16.58 20.85 -15.30
CA ALA A 636 16.69 20.43 -16.70
C ALA A 636 16.90 18.91 -16.89
N LYS A 637 16.49 18.39 -18.07
CA LYS A 637 16.59 16.96 -18.47
C LYS A 637 18.01 16.44 -18.33
N VAL A 638 18.97 17.28 -18.71
CA VAL A 638 20.40 17.11 -18.50
C VAL A 638 20.89 18.44 -17.92
N LEU A 639 21.83 18.43 -16.98
CA LEU A 639 22.50 19.67 -16.56
C LEU A 639 23.54 20.02 -17.63
N ILE A 640 24.82 20.19 -17.28
CA ILE A 640 25.89 20.26 -18.28
C ILE A 640 26.14 18.85 -18.83
N LYS A 641 25.97 18.60 -20.13
CA LYS A 641 26.13 17.26 -20.77
C LYS A 641 27.37 16.51 -20.26
N GLN A 642 28.52 17.17 -20.30
CA GLN A 642 29.81 16.57 -19.95
C GLN A 642 29.91 16.23 -18.45
N SER A 643 29.10 16.86 -17.58
CA SER A 643 29.05 16.54 -16.15
C SER A 643 28.17 15.34 -15.80
N GLY A 644 27.45 14.76 -16.78
CA GLY A 644 26.60 13.58 -16.60
C GLY A 644 25.35 13.75 -15.72
N TYR A 645 25.22 14.83 -14.94
CA TYR A 645 24.11 15.06 -14.01
C TYR A 645 22.77 15.39 -14.70
N SER A 646 21.66 15.09 -14.01
CA SER A 646 20.29 15.25 -14.52
C SER A 646 19.29 15.60 -13.42
N GLY A 647 18.42 16.58 -13.69
CA GLY A 647 17.24 16.91 -12.86
C GLY A 647 16.06 15.96 -13.04
N ASN A 648 16.08 15.12 -14.08
CA ASN A 648 15.20 13.97 -14.25
C ASN A 648 15.77 12.80 -13.42
N ASN A 649 14.94 11.98 -12.75
CA ASN A 649 15.47 10.84 -11.97
C ASN A 649 16.03 9.76 -12.92
N PRO A 650 17.36 9.47 -12.93
CA PRO A 650 17.95 8.48 -13.84
C PRO A 650 17.66 7.04 -13.40
N TYR A 651 17.18 6.84 -12.17
CA TYR A 651 16.91 5.53 -11.56
C TYR A 651 15.43 5.14 -11.73
N VAL A 652 15.19 3.91 -12.18
CA VAL A 652 13.87 3.25 -12.12
C VAL A 652 13.59 2.75 -10.71
N GLY A 653 14.62 2.19 -10.04
CA GLY A 653 14.49 1.52 -8.74
C GLY A 653 14.54 2.42 -7.51
N TYR A 654 15.06 3.65 -7.61
CA TYR A 654 15.38 4.49 -6.44
C TYR A 654 14.73 5.88 -6.51
N THR A 655 14.39 6.41 -5.35
CA THR A 655 14.06 7.81 -5.10
C THR A 655 15.33 8.67 -5.01
N ARG A 656 15.17 9.99 -4.93
CA ARG A 656 16.23 10.92 -4.51
C ARG A 656 15.66 11.97 -3.56
N THR A 657 16.17 12.06 -2.33
CA THR A 657 15.59 12.91 -1.29
C THR A 657 16.43 14.16 -1.05
N ALA A 658 15.93 15.30 -1.52
CA ALA A 658 16.43 16.63 -1.18
C ALA A 658 15.85 17.10 0.17
N LYS A 659 16.38 18.20 0.71
CA LYS A 659 15.83 18.90 1.87
C LYS A 659 15.76 20.39 1.63
N ILE A 660 14.66 21.00 2.05
CA ILE A 660 14.53 22.44 2.21
C ILE A 660 14.43 22.78 3.70
N GLU A 661 15.12 23.83 4.14
CA GLU A 661 14.83 24.50 5.40
C GLU A 661 13.89 25.66 5.11
N VAL A 662 12.83 25.82 5.90
CA VAL A 662 11.92 26.98 5.85
C VAL A 662 11.94 27.70 7.19
N THR A 663 12.31 28.97 7.17
CA THR A 663 12.53 29.83 8.34
C THR A 663 11.50 30.95 8.39
N PRO A 664 10.59 30.97 9.39
CA PRO A 664 9.54 31.96 9.53
C PRO A 664 10.07 33.18 10.27
N TYR A 665 9.92 34.36 9.69
CA TYR A 665 10.27 35.62 10.32
C TYR A 665 9.03 36.26 10.94
N VAL A 666 9.06 36.41 12.26
CA VAL A 666 7.94 36.86 13.09
C VAL A 666 8.25 38.19 13.76
N ARG A 667 7.22 38.89 14.22
CA ARG A 667 7.35 40.05 15.13
C ARG A 667 6.19 40.09 16.10
N LYS A 668 6.34 40.86 17.19
CA LYS A 668 5.23 41.13 18.12
C LYS A 668 4.15 41.94 17.43
N ILE A 669 2.89 41.55 17.66
CA ILE A 669 1.72 42.18 17.02
C ILE A 669 1.69 43.68 17.39
N GLY A 670 1.66 44.53 16.36
CA GLY A 670 1.64 45.99 16.52
C GLY A 670 3.01 46.65 16.72
N SER A 671 4.13 45.93 16.62
CA SER A 671 5.47 46.54 16.69
C SER A 671 6.05 46.92 15.32
N GLU A 672 6.88 47.97 15.32
CA GLU A 672 7.75 48.37 14.20
C GLU A 672 9.12 47.67 14.23
N ASP A 673 9.37 46.79 15.21
CA ASP A 673 10.61 46.00 15.33
C ASP A 673 10.94 45.21 14.04
N THR A 674 12.24 45.09 13.76
CA THR A 674 12.76 44.18 12.72
C THR A 674 12.32 42.74 13.01
N PRO A 675 11.76 41.99 12.04
CA PRO A 675 11.34 40.61 12.26
C PRO A 675 12.48 39.69 12.70
N GLU A 676 12.24 38.88 13.72
CA GLU A 676 13.16 37.87 14.25
C GLU A 676 12.82 36.46 13.70
N PRO A 677 13.82 35.60 13.42
CA PRO A 677 13.54 34.22 12.99
C PRO A 677 12.99 33.40 14.16
N ALA A 678 11.89 32.69 13.91
CA ALA A 678 11.37 31.65 14.81
C ALA A 678 11.81 30.25 14.34
N THR A 679 11.31 29.21 15.02
CA THR A 679 11.77 27.82 14.89
C THR A 679 11.68 27.32 13.43
N PRO A 680 12.82 27.06 12.75
CA PRO A 680 12.83 26.63 11.36
C PRO A 680 12.36 25.17 11.23
N LYS A 681 11.97 24.79 10.01
CA LYS A 681 11.54 23.43 9.68
C LYS A 681 12.31 22.89 8.49
N GLU A 682 13.07 21.81 8.72
CA GLU A 682 13.47 20.92 7.63
C GLU A 682 12.24 20.19 7.07
N ILE A 683 12.13 20.17 5.74
CA ILE A 683 11.15 19.41 4.98
C ILE A 683 11.89 18.58 3.93
N GLU A 684 11.59 17.30 3.88
CA GLU A 684 12.19 16.33 2.96
C GLU A 684 11.40 16.34 1.65
N VAL A 685 12.09 16.51 0.53
CA VAL A 685 11.49 16.62 -0.80
C VAL A 685 11.97 15.44 -1.63
N GLU A 686 11.09 14.46 -1.83
CA GLU A 686 11.40 13.20 -2.50
C GLU A 686 11.10 13.34 -4.00
N GLN A 687 12.12 13.16 -4.84
CA GLN A 687 11.90 12.88 -6.26
C GLN A 687 11.59 11.39 -6.43
N VAL A 688 10.35 11.12 -6.83
CA VAL A 688 9.84 9.75 -6.99
C VAL A 688 10.64 8.92 -8.01
N ARG A 689 10.54 7.59 -7.90
CA ARG A 689 11.09 6.61 -8.85
C ARG A 689 10.66 6.90 -10.29
N ARG A 690 11.54 6.66 -11.28
CA ARG A 690 11.21 6.85 -12.70
C ARG A 690 10.26 5.76 -13.19
N ILE A 691 8.95 6.06 -13.20
CA ILE A 691 7.91 5.16 -13.73
C ILE A 691 8.05 5.01 -15.26
N VAL A 692 8.27 3.77 -15.72
CA VAL A 692 8.54 3.41 -17.14
C VAL A 692 7.49 2.50 -17.79
N ASN A 693 6.57 1.92 -17.03
CA ASN A 693 5.72 0.81 -17.48
C ASN A 693 4.23 1.06 -17.14
N PRO A 694 3.34 1.25 -18.15
CA PRO A 694 3.64 1.48 -19.57
C PRO A 694 4.27 2.87 -19.79
N LYS A 695 4.68 3.15 -21.03
CA LYS A 695 5.03 4.50 -21.50
C LYS A 695 4.38 4.86 -22.84
N GLY A 696 3.93 3.88 -23.62
CA GLY A 696 3.05 4.11 -24.75
C GLY A 696 2.24 2.89 -25.15
N VAL A 697 1.14 3.15 -25.87
CA VAL A 697 0.19 2.15 -26.38
C VAL A 697 -0.11 2.44 -27.85
N TYR A 698 0.39 1.58 -28.73
CA TYR A 698 0.27 1.72 -30.17
C TYR A 698 -0.74 0.71 -30.76
N ARG A 699 -1.40 1.09 -31.86
CA ARG A 699 -2.29 0.26 -32.65
C ARG A 699 -2.10 0.51 -34.15
N ARG A 700 -2.15 -0.53 -34.99
CA ARG A 700 -2.27 -0.33 -36.45
C ARG A 700 -3.67 0.20 -36.83
N SER A 701 -3.81 0.73 -38.05
CA SER A 701 -5.11 1.11 -38.58
C SER A 701 -6.09 -0.08 -38.60
N GLY A 702 -7.36 0.17 -38.32
CA GLY A 702 -8.40 -0.83 -38.07
C GLY A 702 -8.32 -1.54 -36.71
N ASN A 703 -7.17 -1.55 -36.03
CA ASN A 703 -7.08 -2.15 -34.70
C ASN A 703 -7.61 -1.17 -33.64
N ASN A 704 -8.69 -1.61 -32.98
CA ASN A 704 -9.38 -0.88 -31.92
C ASN A 704 -9.46 -1.74 -30.63
N GLN A 705 -8.43 -2.56 -30.38
CA GLN A 705 -8.31 -3.39 -29.18
C GLN A 705 -7.95 -2.52 -27.96
N ASP A 706 -8.80 -2.50 -26.95
CA ASP A 706 -8.58 -1.80 -25.68
C ASP A 706 -7.27 -2.23 -24.96
N PHE A 707 -6.80 -1.39 -24.04
CA PHE A 707 -5.63 -1.65 -23.20
C PHE A 707 -5.90 -1.23 -21.74
N ARG A 708 -5.86 -2.17 -20.79
CA ARG A 708 -5.91 -1.87 -19.34
C ARG A 708 -4.53 -1.38 -18.90
N VAL A 709 -4.44 -0.10 -18.56
CA VAL A 709 -3.27 0.46 -17.89
C VAL A 709 -3.36 0.03 -16.43
N HIS A 710 -2.38 -0.74 -15.99
CA HIS A 710 -1.85 -0.65 -14.63
C HIS A 710 -0.58 0.21 -14.72
N LEU A 711 -0.42 1.23 -13.89
CA LEU A 711 0.86 1.93 -13.76
C LEU A 711 1.74 1.15 -12.77
N LEU A 712 2.95 0.76 -13.18
CA LEU A 712 3.80 -0.12 -12.38
C LEU A 712 5.15 0.52 -12.07
N GLU A 713 5.64 0.30 -10.84
CA GLU A 713 7.00 0.66 -10.42
C GLU A 713 7.91 -0.56 -10.33
N LEU A 714 9.22 -0.34 -10.45
CA LEU A 714 10.24 -1.37 -10.29
C LEU A 714 10.88 -1.18 -8.90
N PRO A 715 10.87 -2.18 -8.00
CA PRO A 715 11.36 -1.99 -6.63
C PRO A 715 12.90 -1.95 -6.51
N GLY A 716 13.65 -2.08 -7.61
CA GLY A 716 15.10 -1.98 -7.62
C GLY A 716 15.69 -2.21 -9.02
N GLU A 717 16.88 -1.68 -9.30
CA GLU A 717 17.49 -1.78 -10.65
C GLU A 717 17.80 -3.21 -11.10
N LEU A 718 17.85 -4.16 -10.16
CA LEU A 718 18.10 -5.59 -10.38
C LEU A 718 16.83 -6.46 -10.21
N ALA A 719 15.66 -5.87 -9.97
CA ALA A 719 14.43 -6.62 -9.79
C ALA A 719 13.96 -7.28 -11.11
N THR A 720 13.47 -8.51 -11.02
CA THR A 720 12.98 -9.31 -12.18
C THR A 720 11.50 -9.09 -12.49
N SER A 721 10.76 -8.44 -11.59
CA SER A 721 9.36 -8.07 -11.73
C SER A 721 9.12 -6.66 -11.20
N PHE A 722 8.16 -5.98 -11.83
CA PHE A 722 7.51 -4.78 -11.32
C PHE A 722 6.50 -5.13 -10.22
N ARG A 723 6.09 -4.12 -9.44
CA ARG A 723 4.92 -4.15 -8.55
C ARG A 723 3.94 -3.02 -8.88
N ASP A 724 2.72 -3.13 -8.38
CA ASP A 724 1.66 -2.13 -8.56
C ASP A 724 2.01 -0.78 -7.90
N PHE A 725 1.62 0.33 -8.54
CA PHE A 725 1.90 1.68 -8.05
C PHE A 725 0.63 2.32 -7.44
N LYS A 726 0.64 2.44 -6.10
CA LYS A 726 -0.43 3.05 -5.30
C LYS A 726 -0.10 4.52 -5.02
N SER A 727 -0.99 5.44 -5.39
CA SER A 727 -0.77 6.90 -5.28
C SER A 727 -0.92 7.40 -3.84
N ASP A 728 0.04 8.17 -3.33
CA ASP A 728 -0.06 8.79 -2.01
C ASP A 728 -0.72 10.18 -2.10
N GLY A 729 -2.04 10.18 -2.03
CA GLY A 729 -2.91 11.28 -2.46
C GLY A 729 -3.74 10.87 -3.69
N PRO A 730 -4.77 11.65 -4.08
CA PRO A 730 -5.61 11.34 -5.21
C PRO A 730 -4.83 11.43 -6.52
N TRP A 731 -5.34 10.74 -7.54
CA TRP A 731 -4.76 10.73 -8.87
C TRP A 731 -5.84 10.95 -9.94
N MET A 732 -5.42 11.45 -11.10
CA MET A 732 -6.28 11.54 -12.29
C MET A 732 -5.50 11.18 -13.55
N ALA A 733 -6.21 10.69 -14.57
CA ALA A 733 -5.69 10.58 -15.92
C ALA A 733 -6.61 11.28 -16.91
N GLU A 734 -6.04 12.09 -17.80
CA GLU A 734 -6.75 12.93 -18.79
C GLU A 734 -6.13 12.77 -20.19
N ILE A 735 -6.91 13.05 -21.23
CA ILE A 735 -6.47 12.95 -22.63
C ILE A 735 -6.09 14.32 -23.19
N LEU A 736 -4.87 14.42 -23.74
CA LEU A 736 -4.29 15.61 -24.38
C LEU A 736 -3.97 15.32 -25.85
N GLY A 737 -3.98 16.34 -26.72
CA GLY A 737 -3.84 16.17 -28.18
C GLY A 737 -5.16 15.82 -28.86
N ASP A 738 -5.16 14.94 -29.88
CA ASP A 738 -6.39 14.49 -30.55
C ASP A 738 -7.19 13.54 -29.65
N LYS A 739 -7.97 14.13 -28.76
CA LYS A 739 -8.78 13.43 -27.74
C LYS A 739 -9.97 12.64 -28.27
N ASN A 740 -10.22 12.64 -29.59
CA ASN A 740 -11.44 12.11 -30.18
C ASN A 740 -11.39 10.60 -30.46
N PHE A 741 -10.19 10.03 -30.70
CA PHE A 741 -10.06 8.61 -31.09
C PHE A 741 -9.85 7.63 -29.92
N ILE A 742 -9.75 8.13 -28.68
CA ILE A 742 -9.71 7.30 -27.47
C ILE A 742 -10.65 7.81 -26.36
N THR A 743 -10.95 6.94 -25.40
CA THR A 743 -11.56 7.28 -24.11
C THR A 743 -10.86 6.53 -22.97
N LEU A 744 -10.91 7.08 -21.76
CA LEU A 744 -10.45 6.44 -20.52
C LEU A 744 -11.69 5.89 -19.79
N ASP A 745 -11.87 4.59 -19.82
CA ASP A 745 -13.07 3.88 -19.34
C ASP A 745 -14.42 4.38 -19.90
N GLY A 746 -14.39 5.01 -21.08
CA GLY A 746 -15.56 5.66 -21.72
C GLY A 746 -15.73 7.14 -21.37
N LYS A 747 -14.79 7.73 -20.62
CA LYS A 747 -14.73 9.16 -20.26
C LYS A 747 -13.54 9.84 -20.94
N GLN A 748 -13.40 11.15 -20.73
CA GLN A 748 -12.22 11.94 -21.15
C GLN A 748 -11.23 12.19 -19.99
N VAL A 749 -11.71 12.06 -18.74
CA VAL A 749 -10.92 12.09 -17.51
C VAL A 749 -11.42 10.94 -16.61
N VAL A 750 -10.48 10.28 -15.94
CA VAL A 750 -10.70 9.26 -14.90
C VAL A 750 -9.92 9.67 -13.65
N THR A 751 -10.40 9.31 -12.47
CA THR A 751 -9.89 9.76 -11.16
C THR A 751 -9.92 8.60 -10.17
N GLY A 752 -8.90 8.51 -9.32
CA GLY A 752 -8.85 7.59 -8.18
C GLY A 752 -8.41 8.30 -6.90
N SER A 753 -8.62 7.63 -5.77
CA SER A 753 -8.52 8.22 -4.43
C SER A 753 -7.18 7.92 -3.73
N THR A 754 -6.94 8.68 -2.68
CA THR A 754 -5.77 8.61 -1.77
C THR A 754 -5.46 7.19 -1.31
N GLY A 755 -4.34 6.62 -1.75
CA GLY A 755 -3.89 5.27 -1.43
C GLY A 755 -4.32 4.17 -2.41
N SER A 756 -5.03 4.51 -3.50
CA SER A 756 -5.44 3.53 -4.53
C SER A 756 -4.40 3.35 -5.65
N SER A 757 -4.40 2.15 -6.23
CA SER A 757 -3.66 1.79 -7.45
C SER A 757 -4.07 2.66 -8.65
N ILE A 758 -3.14 2.95 -9.55
CA ILE A 758 -3.42 3.74 -10.76
C ILE A 758 -3.81 2.81 -11.92
N GLU A 759 -5.12 2.63 -12.08
CA GLU A 759 -5.73 1.73 -13.06
C GLU A 759 -6.81 2.41 -13.92
N PHE A 760 -6.76 2.20 -15.24
CA PHE A 760 -7.84 2.60 -16.17
C PHE A 760 -7.73 1.90 -17.54
N THR A 761 -8.83 1.83 -18.30
CA THR A 761 -8.82 1.28 -19.67
C THR A 761 -8.70 2.37 -20.72
N ILE A 762 -7.61 2.37 -21.52
CA ILE A 762 -7.56 3.10 -22.79
C ILE A 762 -8.39 2.34 -23.82
N ARG A 763 -9.54 2.90 -24.21
CA ARG A 763 -10.43 2.35 -25.23
C ARG A 763 -10.28 3.08 -26.54
N PHE A 764 -10.22 2.35 -27.66
CA PHE A 764 -10.08 2.95 -28.98
C PHE A 764 -11.45 3.16 -29.62
N ASN A 765 -11.84 4.43 -29.76
CA ASN A 765 -13.09 4.82 -30.40
C ASN A 765 -12.96 4.48 -31.89
N LYS A 766 -13.91 3.71 -32.44
CA LYS A 766 -13.82 3.05 -33.76
C LYS A 766 -13.97 4.00 -34.95
N LEU A 767 -13.10 5.01 -35.03
CA LEU A 767 -13.08 6.11 -36.01
C LEU A 767 -12.10 5.88 -37.18
N ASN A 768 -11.51 4.69 -37.27
CA ASN A 768 -10.43 4.33 -38.19
C ASN A 768 -10.63 2.88 -38.68
N THR A 769 -10.49 2.66 -39.98
CA THR A 769 -10.60 1.34 -40.66
C THR A 769 -9.22 0.83 -41.05
N SER A 770 -9.10 -0.44 -41.47
CA SER A 770 -7.83 -1.04 -41.92
C SER A 770 -7.08 -0.21 -42.97
N ASP A 771 -7.84 0.50 -43.81
CA ASP A 771 -7.35 1.17 -45.01
C ASP A 771 -7.09 2.68 -44.75
N ASP A 772 -7.38 3.16 -43.53
CA ASP A 772 -7.18 4.56 -43.13
C ASP A 772 -5.71 4.84 -42.82
N LYS A 773 -5.08 5.66 -43.68
CA LYS A 773 -3.69 6.10 -43.57
C LYS A 773 -3.46 7.25 -42.57
N THR A 774 -4.51 7.77 -41.95
CA THR A 774 -4.43 8.92 -41.04
C THR A 774 -3.89 8.51 -39.67
N VAL A 775 -2.61 8.82 -39.40
CA VAL A 775 -2.01 8.60 -38.08
C VAL A 775 -2.61 9.56 -37.06
N ARG A 776 -3.21 9.02 -35.99
CA ARG A 776 -3.77 9.78 -34.87
C ARG A 776 -2.89 9.60 -33.63
N ASN A 777 -2.72 10.66 -32.86
CA ASN A 777 -1.82 10.71 -31.70
C ASN A 777 -2.51 11.43 -30.53
N ALA A 778 -2.37 10.88 -29.33
CA ALA A 778 -2.81 11.50 -28.09
C ALA A 778 -1.80 11.20 -26.98
N VAL A 779 -1.85 11.97 -25.89
CA VAL A 779 -1.08 11.70 -24.66
C VAL A 779 -2.06 11.57 -23.52
N VAL A 780 -2.00 10.45 -22.80
CA VAL A 780 -2.68 10.33 -21.51
C VAL A 780 -1.73 10.89 -20.46
N ARG A 781 -2.09 12.03 -19.87
CA ARG A 781 -1.36 12.60 -18.72
C ARG A 781 -1.97 12.03 -17.45
N VAL A 782 -1.16 11.35 -16.67
CA VAL A 782 -1.48 10.89 -15.32
C VAL A 782 -0.85 11.88 -14.33
N LEU A 783 -1.67 12.44 -13.44
CA LEU A 783 -1.24 13.24 -12.30
C LEU A 783 -1.49 12.43 -11.03
N TYR A 784 -0.49 12.27 -10.19
CA TYR A 784 -0.52 11.40 -8.99
C TYR A 784 0.23 12.02 -7.82
N ASN A 785 0.15 11.36 -6.66
CA ASN A 785 0.61 11.85 -5.36
C ASN A 785 0.13 13.29 -5.10
N SER A 786 -1.16 13.48 -4.82
CA SER A 786 -1.78 14.81 -4.67
C SER A 786 -1.66 15.70 -5.92
N TYR A 787 -1.61 15.08 -7.11
CA TYR A 787 -1.37 15.70 -8.41
C TYR A 787 0.01 16.40 -8.57
N THR A 788 0.97 16.14 -7.67
CA THR A 788 2.32 16.75 -7.68
C THR A 788 3.27 16.11 -8.70
N CYS A 789 3.03 14.84 -9.03
CA CYS A 789 3.87 14.05 -9.90
C CYS A 789 3.16 13.76 -11.21
N THR A 790 3.92 13.75 -12.31
CA THR A 790 3.38 13.58 -13.66
C THR A 790 3.96 12.37 -14.35
N HIS A 791 3.11 11.58 -14.99
CA HIS A 791 3.51 10.56 -15.96
C HIS A 791 2.76 10.80 -17.27
N LEU A 792 3.44 10.62 -18.40
CA LEU A 792 2.88 10.73 -19.75
C LEU A 792 2.93 9.37 -20.46
N ILE A 793 1.76 8.88 -20.93
CA ILE A 793 1.63 7.69 -21.77
C ILE A 793 1.30 8.12 -23.20
N PHE A 794 2.13 7.74 -24.17
CA PHE A 794 1.96 8.11 -25.58
C PHE A 794 1.07 7.13 -26.33
N VAL A 795 -0.06 7.60 -26.88
CA VAL A 795 -1.03 6.77 -27.60
C VAL A 795 -0.99 7.11 -29.09
N ARG A 796 -1.00 6.08 -29.94
CA ARG A 796 -0.96 6.23 -31.41
C ARG A 796 -1.82 5.17 -32.10
N GLN A 797 -2.61 5.59 -33.09
CA GLN A 797 -3.30 4.70 -34.03
C GLN A 797 -2.86 5.00 -35.47
N GLY A 798 -2.42 3.97 -36.19
CA GLY A 798 -1.89 4.06 -37.56
C GLY A 798 -0.36 4.12 -37.64
N TYR A 799 0.23 3.36 -38.56
CA TYR A 799 1.68 3.13 -38.66
C TYR A 799 2.38 3.74 -39.90
N GLU A 800 1.63 4.48 -40.73
CA GLU A 800 2.21 5.26 -41.84
C GLU A 800 3.27 6.28 -41.34
N PRO A 801 4.17 6.79 -42.20
CA PRO A 801 5.20 7.75 -41.78
C PRO A 801 4.59 9.06 -41.29
N GLN A 802 5.19 9.68 -40.25
CA GLN A 802 4.73 10.98 -39.76
C GLN A 802 5.87 11.92 -39.36
N ALA A 803 5.70 13.22 -39.64
CA ALA A 803 6.51 14.29 -39.07
C ALA A 803 5.99 14.65 -37.68
N ILE A 804 6.88 14.72 -36.69
CA ILE A 804 6.50 14.98 -35.28
C ILE A 804 6.39 16.47 -34.93
N SER A 805 6.97 17.38 -35.73
CA SER A 805 6.95 18.84 -35.49
C SER A 805 6.50 19.64 -36.72
N ALA A 806 5.92 20.83 -36.49
CA ALA A 806 5.44 21.73 -37.55
C ALA A 806 6.55 22.53 -38.26
N LYS A 807 7.71 22.63 -37.60
CA LYS A 807 8.97 23.21 -38.08
C LYS A 807 10.10 22.28 -37.69
N ALA A 808 11.25 22.39 -38.34
CA ALA A 808 12.42 21.61 -37.97
C ALA A 808 13.71 22.42 -38.13
N LYS A 809 14.73 22.08 -37.35
CA LYS A 809 16.07 22.65 -37.39
C LYS A 809 17.08 21.56 -37.70
N ASP A 810 18.02 21.86 -38.58
CA ASP A 810 19.22 21.06 -38.84
C ASP A 810 20.39 22.01 -39.18
N TYR A 811 21.58 21.47 -39.41
CA TYR A 811 22.79 22.24 -39.69
C TYR A 811 22.64 23.20 -40.87
N ASP A 812 21.93 22.78 -41.92
CA ASP A 812 21.76 23.56 -43.15
C ASP A 812 20.64 24.63 -42.99
N HIS A 813 19.74 24.46 -42.02
CA HIS A 813 18.54 25.29 -41.81
C HIS A 813 18.37 25.77 -40.36
N GLN A 814 19.35 26.53 -39.86
CA GLN A 814 19.47 26.89 -38.44
C GLN A 814 18.34 27.79 -37.89
N GLU A 815 17.58 28.47 -38.75
CA GLU A 815 16.46 29.35 -38.37
C GLU A 815 15.12 28.60 -38.14
N ASN A 816 15.15 27.26 -38.02
CA ASN A 816 13.98 26.38 -37.96
C ASN A 816 13.20 26.33 -39.29
N THR A 817 13.94 26.38 -40.40
CA THR A 817 13.42 26.43 -41.78
C THR A 817 13.57 25.10 -42.53
N ALA A 818 14.02 24.02 -41.87
CA ALA A 818 14.16 22.72 -42.50
C ALA A 818 12.78 22.13 -42.86
N PRO A 819 12.65 21.40 -43.98
CA PRO A 819 11.50 20.54 -44.24
C PRO A 819 11.35 19.50 -43.10
N PRO A 820 10.22 19.45 -42.37
CA PRO A 820 10.04 18.49 -41.28
C PRO A 820 9.93 17.06 -41.83
N VAL A 821 10.91 16.21 -41.51
CA VAL A 821 11.02 14.86 -42.08
C VAL A 821 9.94 13.91 -41.54
N LYS A 822 9.37 13.06 -42.41
CA LYS A 822 8.42 12.01 -42.00
C LYS A 822 9.20 10.76 -41.58
N TRP A 823 9.04 10.33 -40.33
CA TRP A 823 9.72 9.14 -39.82
C TRP A 823 8.91 7.87 -40.06
N ARG A 824 9.55 6.80 -40.53
CA ARG A 824 8.92 5.46 -40.58
C ARG A 824 8.85 4.84 -39.19
N THR A 825 7.77 4.11 -38.95
CA THR A 825 7.45 3.47 -37.67
C THR A 825 8.37 2.29 -37.31
N PHE A 826 8.89 1.59 -38.33
CA PHE A 826 9.60 0.31 -38.19
C PHE A 826 11.13 0.47 -38.26
N ASN A 827 11.86 -0.54 -37.80
CA ASN A 827 13.31 -0.66 -37.99
C ASN A 827 13.60 -1.60 -39.19
N ARG A 828 14.85 -1.66 -39.66
CA ARG A 828 15.24 -2.51 -40.79
C ARG A 828 15.53 -3.93 -40.34
N LEU A 829 14.97 -4.93 -41.02
CA LEU A 829 15.15 -6.36 -40.69
C LEU A 829 16.17 -7.04 -41.61
N SER A 830 16.02 -6.92 -42.92
CA SER A 830 16.93 -7.51 -43.92
C SER A 830 17.52 -6.44 -44.84
N LYS A 831 18.19 -6.82 -45.94
CA LYS A 831 18.60 -5.86 -46.97
C LYS A 831 17.40 -5.13 -47.57
N THR A 832 16.23 -5.78 -47.64
CA THR A 832 15.05 -5.33 -48.39
C THR A 832 13.80 -5.13 -47.53
N MET A 833 13.72 -5.79 -46.37
CA MET A 833 12.53 -5.86 -45.51
C MET A 833 12.64 -4.98 -44.24
N ASP A 834 11.58 -4.23 -43.95
CA ASP A 834 11.35 -3.52 -42.66
C ASP A 834 10.61 -4.45 -41.67
N THR A 835 10.66 -4.17 -40.36
CA THR A 835 9.90 -4.94 -39.34
C THR A 835 8.38 -4.70 -39.43
N ASP A 836 7.58 -5.62 -38.87
CA ASP A 836 6.10 -5.62 -38.94
C ASP A 836 5.39 -5.12 -37.66
N ASP A 837 6.18 -4.73 -36.65
CA ASP A 837 5.73 -4.27 -35.33
C ASP A 837 6.66 -3.14 -34.81
N PRO A 838 6.12 -2.03 -34.25
CA PRO A 838 6.94 -0.93 -33.71
C PRO A 838 7.80 -1.33 -32.49
N ARG A 839 7.53 -2.47 -31.85
CA ARG A 839 8.35 -3.04 -30.77
C ARG A 839 9.59 -3.77 -31.27
N ASP A 840 9.68 -4.11 -32.55
CA ASP A 840 10.79 -4.90 -33.05
C ASP A 840 12.06 -4.05 -33.22
N GLU A 841 13.15 -4.52 -32.62
CA GLU A 841 14.48 -3.90 -32.70
C GLU A 841 15.08 -3.95 -34.11
N GLY A 842 14.68 -4.90 -34.95
CA GLY A 842 15.33 -5.12 -36.25
C GLY A 842 16.78 -5.59 -36.13
N SER A 843 17.44 -5.77 -37.27
CA SER A 843 18.82 -6.26 -37.29
C SER A 843 19.83 -5.17 -36.92
N LEU A 844 20.99 -5.58 -36.39
CA LEU A 844 22.14 -4.69 -36.25
C LEU A 844 23.02 -4.75 -37.50
N PHE A 845 23.54 -3.62 -37.94
CA PHE A 845 24.34 -3.46 -39.15
C PHE A 845 25.68 -2.81 -38.81
N LYS A 846 26.82 -3.34 -39.29
CA LYS A 846 28.07 -2.57 -39.36
C LYS A 846 27.90 -1.41 -40.33
N TYR A 847 28.67 -0.33 -40.15
CA TYR A 847 28.53 0.88 -40.98
C TYR A 847 28.63 0.55 -42.47
N GLY A 848 27.69 1.10 -43.26
CA GLY A 848 27.56 0.87 -44.71
C GLY A 848 27.00 -0.50 -45.15
N LYS A 849 27.01 -1.53 -44.28
CA LYS A 849 26.83 -2.92 -44.74
C LYS A 849 25.38 -3.42 -44.75
N SER A 850 24.61 -2.97 -45.74
CA SER A 850 23.23 -3.44 -45.96
C SER A 850 23.07 -4.96 -46.18
N THR A 851 24.12 -5.66 -46.60
CA THR A 851 24.09 -7.06 -47.04
C THR A 851 24.50 -8.10 -45.99
N GLN A 852 24.88 -7.69 -44.77
CA GLN A 852 25.19 -8.61 -43.67
C GLN A 852 24.44 -8.21 -42.36
N PRO A 853 23.10 -8.12 -42.38
CA PRO A 853 22.30 -7.84 -41.18
C PRO A 853 22.49 -8.93 -40.12
N ILE A 854 22.76 -8.53 -38.87
CA ILE A 854 22.88 -9.44 -37.71
C ILE A 854 21.51 -9.67 -37.08
N HIS A 855 21.08 -10.92 -37.02
CA HIS A 855 19.72 -11.30 -36.61
C HIS A 855 19.42 -10.97 -35.14
N PRO A 856 18.21 -10.47 -34.80
CA PRO A 856 17.80 -10.15 -33.41
C PRO A 856 17.98 -11.31 -32.41
N PHE A 857 17.89 -12.56 -32.88
CA PHE A 857 18.17 -13.76 -32.07
C PHE A 857 19.51 -13.72 -31.31
N ASN A 858 20.55 -13.10 -31.90
CA ASN A 858 21.84 -12.99 -31.24
C ASN A 858 21.82 -11.98 -30.08
N ASN A 859 20.89 -11.01 -30.07
CA ASN A 859 20.83 -9.85 -29.18
C ASN A 859 20.17 -10.17 -27.83
N CYS A 860 20.54 -11.33 -27.27
CA CYS A 860 20.21 -11.73 -25.91
C CYS A 860 21.47 -12.22 -25.18
N TYR A 861 21.49 -12.02 -23.87
CA TYR A 861 22.20 -12.94 -22.97
C TYR A 861 21.18 -14.03 -22.59
N GLY A 862 21.62 -15.27 -22.45
CA GLY A 862 20.71 -16.36 -22.15
C GLY A 862 21.42 -17.52 -21.48
N ASP A 863 20.66 -18.26 -20.68
CA ASP A 863 21.09 -19.57 -20.20
C ASP A 863 21.04 -20.60 -21.34
N LYS A 864 21.57 -21.80 -21.05
CA LYS A 864 21.47 -22.95 -21.93
C LYS A 864 20.25 -23.78 -21.52
N ASP A 865 19.48 -24.23 -22.51
CA ASP A 865 18.44 -25.23 -22.34
C ASP A 865 19.02 -26.55 -21.78
N GLY A 866 18.13 -27.47 -21.40
CA GLY A 866 18.53 -28.80 -20.92
C GLY A 866 19.29 -29.68 -21.94
N SER A 867 19.51 -29.22 -23.17
CA SER A 867 20.34 -29.84 -24.20
C SER A 867 21.69 -29.13 -24.43
N GLY A 868 21.97 -28.04 -23.71
CA GLY A 868 23.18 -27.23 -23.85
C GLY A 868 23.10 -26.15 -24.93
N LYS A 869 21.92 -25.89 -25.51
CA LYS A 869 21.69 -24.87 -26.55
C LYS A 869 21.03 -23.63 -25.95
N TYR A 870 21.43 -22.45 -26.40
CA TYR A 870 20.68 -21.23 -26.11
C TYR A 870 19.33 -21.27 -26.82
N ASP A 871 18.23 -21.14 -26.08
CA ASP A 871 16.86 -21.17 -26.61
C ASP A 871 16.46 -19.87 -27.34
N GLY A 872 17.09 -18.76 -26.98
CA GLY A 872 16.77 -17.41 -27.46
C GLY A 872 15.75 -16.67 -26.61
N ILE A 873 15.38 -17.19 -25.44
CA ILE A 873 14.59 -16.50 -24.43
C ILE A 873 15.57 -15.65 -23.61
N GLY A 874 15.69 -14.38 -23.96
CA GLY A 874 16.59 -13.46 -23.27
C GLY A 874 16.02 -13.02 -21.93
N ASP A 875 16.69 -13.37 -20.83
CA ASP A 875 16.50 -12.67 -19.56
C ASP A 875 17.01 -11.23 -19.68
N TYR A 876 16.28 -10.29 -19.07
CA TYR A 876 16.86 -9.00 -18.70
C TYR A 876 17.80 -9.18 -17.51
N ARG A 877 19.01 -9.65 -17.75
CA ARG A 877 20.11 -9.60 -16.77
C ARG A 877 20.87 -8.30 -16.92
N ALA A 878 20.93 -7.51 -15.86
CA ALA A 878 21.98 -6.51 -15.72
C ALA A 878 23.33 -7.26 -15.73
N PRO A 879 24.29 -6.92 -16.61
CA PRO A 879 25.49 -7.73 -16.83
C PRO A 879 26.53 -7.49 -15.71
N THR A 880 26.26 -8.04 -14.53
CA THR A 880 27.16 -8.03 -13.36
C THR A 880 28.45 -8.83 -13.60
N VAL A 881 28.47 -9.72 -14.61
CA VAL A 881 29.63 -10.53 -14.97
C VAL A 881 29.86 -10.53 -16.49
N PHE A 882 30.41 -9.43 -17.02
CA PHE A 882 30.91 -9.32 -18.42
C PHE A 882 32.02 -10.33 -18.80
N TYR A 883 32.46 -11.18 -17.86
CA TYR A 883 33.51 -12.18 -18.03
C TYR A 883 33.02 -13.63 -18.02
N ASP A 884 31.73 -13.90 -17.81
CA ASP A 884 31.25 -15.28 -17.77
C ASP A 884 31.26 -15.92 -19.18
N ALA A 885 31.74 -17.16 -19.24
CA ALA A 885 31.98 -17.89 -20.49
C ALA A 885 30.69 -18.34 -21.22
N ASN A 886 29.53 -17.95 -20.70
CA ASN A 886 28.20 -18.26 -21.22
C ASN A 886 27.61 -17.18 -22.14
N ASP A 887 28.24 -16.00 -22.28
CA ASP A 887 27.84 -15.03 -23.32
C ASP A 887 27.91 -15.67 -24.73
N TYR A 888 26.96 -15.33 -25.61
CA TYR A 888 27.04 -15.59 -27.06
C TYR A 888 28.39 -15.13 -27.67
N ALA A 889 29.02 -14.09 -27.12
CA ALA A 889 30.37 -13.62 -27.47
C ALA A 889 31.48 -14.66 -27.27
N SER A 890 31.25 -15.74 -26.49
CA SER A 890 32.14 -16.92 -26.44
C SER A 890 32.46 -17.44 -27.84
N SER A 891 31.45 -17.51 -28.71
CA SER A 891 31.48 -18.20 -30.00
C SER A 891 31.97 -17.40 -31.20
N GLY A 892 32.18 -16.08 -31.07
CA GLY A 892 32.70 -15.18 -32.11
C GLY A 892 31.91 -15.11 -33.44
N SER A 893 30.78 -15.80 -33.53
CA SER A 893 30.02 -16.03 -34.76
C SER A 893 28.52 -15.80 -34.54
N TYR A 894 27.85 -15.26 -35.56
CA TYR A 894 26.52 -14.68 -35.45
C TYR A 894 25.62 -15.19 -36.57
N TYR A 895 24.35 -15.44 -36.27
CA TYR A 895 23.36 -15.67 -37.32
C TYR A 895 23.04 -14.37 -38.04
N LEU A 896 23.10 -14.38 -39.37
CA LEU A 896 22.65 -13.26 -40.20
C LEU A 896 21.14 -13.38 -40.49
N THR A 897 20.54 -12.30 -40.98
CA THR A 897 19.14 -12.26 -41.42
C THR A 897 19.06 -12.44 -42.93
N ASN A 898 18.27 -13.41 -43.39
CA ASN A 898 17.97 -13.64 -44.80
C ASN A 898 17.07 -12.51 -45.35
N ASP A 899 16.98 -12.36 -46.67
CA ASP A 899 16.15 -11.30 -47.30
C ASP A 899 14.66 -11.39 -46.92
N ASP A 900 14.14 -12.60 -46.66
CA ASP A 900 12.78 -12.87 -46.19
C ASP A 900 12.56 -12.58 -44.68
N GLY A 901 13.58 -12.07 -43.99
CA GLY A 901 13.53 -11.77 -42.57
C GLY A 901 13.76 -12.97 -41.65
N SER A 902 14.05 -14.15 -42.17
CA SER A 902 14.33 -15.36 -41.38
C SER A 902 15.79 -15.44 -40.90
N LYS A 903 16.02 -16.21 -39.82
CA LYS A 903 17.36 -16.50 -39.30
C LYS A 903 18.12 -17.42 -40.25
N ALA A 904 19.33 -17.04 -40.65
CA ALA A 904 20.19 -17.87 -41.49
C ALA A 904 20.49 -19.24 -40.84
N GLY A 905 20.68 -20.28 -41.67
CA GLY A 905 21.01 -21.63 -41.19
C GLY A 905 22.45 -21.79 -40.69
N THR A 906 23.33 -20.85 -41.01
CA THR A 906 24.76 -20.83 -40.66
C THR A 906 25.13 -19.57 -39.89
N ARG A 907 26.31 -19.57 -39.27
CA ARG A 907 26.84 -18.45 -38.48
C ARG A 907 28.08 -17.88 -39.16
N THR A 908 28.21 -16.56 -39.17
CA THR A 908 29.32 -15.80 -39.79
C THR A 908 30.19 -15.20 -38.69
N LEU A 909 31.53 -15.24 -38.81
CA LEU A 909 32.41 -14.64 -37.80
C LEU A 909 32.29 -13.12 -37.81
N TRP A 910 32.53 -12.48 -36.66
CA TRP A 910 32.52 -11.01 -36.55
C TRP A 910 33.52 -10.31 -37.50
N THR A 911 34.62 -10.98 -37.82
CA THR A 911 35.62 -10.55 -38.80
C THR A 911 35.14 -10.61 -40.25
N ASP A 912 34.19 -11.50 -40.54
CA ASP A 912 33.69 -11.75 -41.89
C ASP A 912 32.47 -10.87 -42.20
N ILE A 913 31.86 -10.28 -41.18
CA ILE A 913 30.92 -9.16 -41.27
C ILE A 913 31.76 -7.90 -41.48
N ASN A 914 31.78 -7.36 -42.70
CA ASN A 914 32.67 -6.25 -43.07
C ASN A 914 31.90 -4.93 -43.09
N MET A 915 32.48 -3.84 -42.58
CA MET A 915 31.96 -2.48 -42.82
C MET A 915 32.20 -2.03 -44.28
N ASP A 916 31.53 -0.94 -44.70
CA ASP A 916 31.85 -0.19 -45.92
C ASP A 916 32.04 1.29 -45.56
N SER A 917 33.27 1.81 -45.71
CA SER A 917 33.61 3.20 -45.36
C SER A 917 32.93 4.24 -46.25
N ASN A 918 32.38 3.86 -47.40
CA ASN A 918 31.65 4.77 -48.30
C ASN A 918 30.25 5.11 -47.79
N GLY A 919 29.76 4.43 -46.74
CA GLY A 919 28.41 4.56 -46.21
C GLY A 919 27.42 3.59 -46.82
N PHE A 920 26.15 3.73 -46.45
CA PHE A 920 25.08 2.84 -46.89
C PHE A 920 24.69 3.14 -48.35
N PRO A 921 24.28 2.13 -49.13
CA PRO A 921 24.06 2.28 -50.56
C PRO A 921 22.90 3.23 -50.90
N ASP A 922 22.92 3.77 -52.12
CA ASP A 922 21.89 4.65 -52.68
C ASP A 922 20.87 3.89 -53.57
N ASP A 923 20.69 2.59 -53.33
CA ASP A 923 19.69 1.77 -54.05
C ASP A 923 18.25 2.04 -53.54
N ASP A 924 17.23 1.58 -54.26
CA ASP A 924 15.82 1.82 -53.90
C ASP A 924 15.44 1.32 -52.49
N GLY A 925 16.19 0.36 -51.94
CA GLY A 925 16.01 -0.14 -50.58
C GLY A 925 16.71 0.69 -49.51
N TRP A 926 17.71 1.51 -49.85
CA TRP A 926 18.56 2.23 -48.87
C TRP A 926 18.62 3.75 -49.07
N LYS A 927 18.13 4.27 -50.20
CA LYS A 927 18.08 5.71 -50.52
C LYS A 927 17.39 6.57 -49.45
N SER A 928 16.37 6.03 -48.76
CA SER A 928 15.57 6.71 -47.73
C SER A 928 15.97 6.36 -46.29
N MET A 929 17.18 5.85 -46.08
CA MET A 929 17.77 5.73 -44.74
C MET A 929 18.04 7.14 -44.16
N ALA A 930 17.83 7.31 -42.85
CA ALA A 930 18.00 8.59 -42.17
C ALA A 930 19.43 9.15 -42.27
N THR A 931 19.54 10.47 -42.42
CA THR A 931 20.79 11.23 -42.50
C THR A 931 21.08 11.94 -41.17
N MET A 932 22.28 12.54 -41.01
CA MET A 932 22.55 13.39 -39.85
C MET A 932 21.58 14.56 -39.74
N ARG A 933 21.21 15.20 -40.86
CA ARG A 933 20.19 16.26 -40.89
C ARG A 933 18.86 15.79 -40.31
N HIS A 934 18.40 14.59 -40.69
CA HIS A 934 17.16 14.03 -40.14
C HIS A 934 17.26 13.84 -38.62
N TYR A 935 18.37 13.28 -38.11
CA TYR A 935 18.55 13.12 -36.67
C TYR A 935 18.67 14.46 -35.91
N GLU A 936 19.31 15.49 -36.48
CA GLU A 936 19.39 16.84 -35.90
C GLU A 936 18.01 17.46 -35.67
N GLN A 937 17.05 17.18 -36.56
CA GLN A 937 15.67 17.63 -36.39
C GLN A 937 15.01 17.07 -35.12
N LEU A 938 15.48 15.95 -34.57
CA LEU A 938 14.92 15.35 -33.34
C LEU A 938 15.44 16.00 -32.06
N TYR A 939 16.70 16.45 -32.03
CA TYR A 939 17.35 16.94 -30.82
C TYR A 939 17.65 18.45 -30.79
N THR A 940 17.58 19.15 -31.94
CA THR A 940 17.80 20.62 -32.01
C THR A 940 16.53 21.44 -32.27
N THR A 941 15.43 20.80 -32.72
CA THR A 941 14.16 21.48 -32.96
C THR A 941 13.46 21.83 -31.64
N PRO A 942 13.02 23.09 -31.43
CA PRO A 942 12.25 23.48 -30.25
C PRO A 942 10.99 22.64 -30.03
N ASN A 943 10.57 22.52 -28.77
CA ASN A 943 9.39 21.79 -28.30
C ASN A 943 9.41 20.26 -28.51
N ILE A 944 10.44 19.67 -29.14
CA ILE A 944 10.62 18.21 -29.13
C ILE A 944 11.22 17.77 -27.78
N ASN A 945 10.62 16.74 -27.20
CA ASN A 945 10.91 16.22 -25.88
C ASN A 945 11.03 14.68 -25.91
N PHE A 946 11.56 14.11 -24.83
CA PHE A 946 11.97 12.70 -24.78
C PHE A 946 11.36 11.98 -23.57
N GLY A 947 10.53 10.96 -23.84
CA GLY A 947 9.97 10.06 -22.84
C GLY A 947 10.65 8.68 -22.90
N PHE A 948 11.01 8.11 -21.76
CA PHE A 948 11.76 6.86 -21.68
C PHE A 948 10.89 5.79 -21.01
N GLY A 949 10.74 4.61 -21.63
CA GLY A 949 9.94 3.53 -21.05
C GLY A 949 9.47 2.46 -22.04
N VAL A 950 8.37 1.79 -21.72
CA VAL A 950 7.84 0.62 -22.43
C VAL A 950 6.77 1.00 -23.46
N LEU A 951 6.94 0.51 -24.70
CA LEU A 951 5.89 0.46 -25.71
C LEU A 951 5.16 -0.89 -25.69
N TYR A 952 3.84 -0.85 -25.58
CA TYR A 952 2.95 -1.96 -25.96
C TYR A 952 2.31 -1.68 -27.32
N ALA A 953 2.19 -2.70 -28.18
CA ALA A 953 1.58 -2.56 -29.51
C ALA A 953 0.49 -3.63 -29.75
N ASP A 954 0.21 -3.96 -31.01
CA ASP A 954 -0.90 -4.84 -31.39
C ASP A 954 -0.87 -6.19 -30.63
N GLY A 955 -2.03 -6.64 -30.12
CA GLY A 955 -2.17 -7.89 -29.39
C GLY A 955 -1.89 -7.81 -27.89
N ALA A 956 -1.25 -6.74 -27.39
CA ALA A 956 -1.11 -6.50 -25.96
C ALA A 956 -2.37 -5.83 -25.39
N THR A 957 -2.94 -6.42 -24.33
CA THR A 957 -4.19 -5.97 -23.68
C THR A 957 -4.01 -5.31 -22.32
N THR A 958 -2.84 -5.46 -21.69
CA THR A 958 -2.56 -4.92 -20.35
C THR A 958 -1.05 -4.77 -20.12
N THR A 959 -0.66 -3.92 -19.16
CA THR A 959 0.72 -3.81 -18.67
C THR A 959 1.23 -5.18 -18.18
N GLN A 960 2.50 -5.49 -18.43
CA GLN A 960 3.14 -6.73 -17.99
C GLN A 960 4.00 -6.50 -16.73
N PHE A 961 3.89 -7.41 -15.75
CA PHE A 961 4.59 -7.35 -14.47
C PHE A 961 6.00 -7.95 -14.52
N SER A 962 6.24 -9.01 -15.29
CA SER A 962 7.61 -9.54 -15.47
C SER A 962 8.44 -8.57 -16.32
N VAL A 963 9.68 -8.30 -15.91
CA VAL A 963 10.59 -7.41 -16.64
C VAL A 963 10.95 -7.98 -18.02
N ASN A 964 11.06 -9.31 -18.14
CA ASN A 964 11.27 -9.99 -19.43
C ASN A 964 10.11 -9.75 -20.40
N ASP A 965 8.86 -9.82 -19.92
CA ASP A 965 7.68 -9.54 -20.73
C ASP A 965 7.50 -8.04 -21.00
N ALA A 966 7.91 -7.16 -20.10
CA ALA A 966 7.76 -5.71 -20.26
C ALA A 966 8.82 -5.09 -21.19
N TYR A 967 10.06 -5.60 -21.18
CA TYR A 967 11.17 -5.04 -21.97
C TYR A 967 11.55 -5.85 -23.21
N GLY A 968 11.31 -7.17 -23.19
CA GLY A 968 12.05 -8.14 -24.00
C GLY A 968 11.39 -8.63 -25.29
N TYR A 969 10.41 -7.91 -25.86
CA TYR A 969 9.73 -8.31 -27.11
C TYR A 969 10.73 -8.79 -28.19
N TYR A 970 10.48 -9.98 -28.74
CA TYR A 970 11.22 -10.55 -29.84
C TYR A 970 10.27 -11.19 -30.85
N ARG A 971 10.54 -10.96 -32.14
CA ARG A 971 9.66 -11.36 -33.25
C ARG A 971 9.38 -12.86 -33.35
N ASP A 972 10.26 -13.72 -32.86
CA ASP A 972 10.08 -15.18 -32.94
C ASP A 972 9.56 -15.82 -31.64
N ASP A 973 9.30 -15.02 -30.58
CA ASP A 973 8.71 -15.54 -29.34
C ASP A 973 7.26 -16.04 -29.58
N PRO A 974 6.88 -17.25 -29.11
CA PRO A 974 5.51 -17.78 -29.27
C PRO A 974 4.42 -16.88 -28.66
N ASP A 975 4.76 -16.16 -27.59
CA ASP A 975 3.87 -15.30 -26.81
C ASP A 975 4.10 -13.79 -27.07
N ARG A 976 4.87 -13.42 -28.11
CA ARG A 976 5.31 -12.03 -28.41
C ARG A 976 4.23 -10.96 -28.32
N LYS A 977 2.97 -11.30 -28.61
CA LYS A 977 1.84 -10.37 -28.67
C LYS A 977 1.63 -9.57 -27.37
N LYS A 978 1.76 -10.20 -26.20
CA LYS A 978 1.61 -9.52 -24.89
C LYS A 978 2.80 -8.63 -24.51
N LYS A 979 3.99 -8.90 -25.07
CA LYS A 979 5.25 -8.30 -24.60
C LYS A 979 5.38 -6.83 -24.98
N GLY A 980 6.03 -6.06 -24.13
CA GLY A 980 6.47 -4.71 -24.40
C GLY A 980 7.91 -4.69 -24.95
N MET A 981 8.29 -3.57 -25.54
CA MET A 981 9.69 -3.24 -25.85
C MET A 981 10.07 -1.97 -25.11
N ARG A 982 11.30 -1.91 -24.59
CA ARG A 982 11.83 -0.70 -23.97
C ARG A 982 12.48 0.23 -25.00
N GLY A 983 12.29 1.54 -24.84
CA GLY A 983 12.82 2.51 -25.80
C GLY A 983 12.55 3.98 -25.46
N VAL A 984 12.80 4.84 -26.45
CA VAL A 984 12.70 6.29 -26.35
C VAL A 984 11.57 6.80 -27.24
N PHE A 985 10.59 7.47 -26.63
CA PHE A 985 9.54 8.21 -27.30
C PHE A 985 10.01 9.63 -27.55
N MET A 986 10.07 10.04 -28.81
CA MET A 986 10.33 11.41 -29.22
C MET A 986 8.99 12.05 -29.56
N TYR A 987 8.64 13.15 -28.88
CA TYR A 987 7.31 13.74 -28.98
C TYR A 987 7.35 15.26 -29.00
N TYR A 988 6.38 15.89 -29.66
CA TYR A 988 6.25 17.34 -29.68
C TYR A 988 5.28 17.83 -28.60
N TRP A 989 5.69 18.88 -27.88
CA TRP A 989 4.91 19.50 -26.81
C TRP A 989 5.21 20.99 -26.69
N ASP A 990 4.29 21.84 -27.18
CA ASP A 990 4.34 23.28 -26.97
C ASP A 990 3.49 23.64 -25.73
N ALA A 991 4.14 23.95 -24.61
CA ALA A 991 3.46 24.34 -23.38
C ALA A 991 2.69 25.68 -23.48
N THR A 992 2.93 26.48 -24.53
CA THR A 992 2.17 27.70 -24.84
C THR A 992 0.99 27.45 -25.77
N LYS A 993 0.92 26.27 -26.41
CA LYS A 993 -0.12 25.86 -27.37
C LYS A 993 -0.53 24.40 -27.17
N PRO A 994 -1.23 24.08 -26.06
CA PRO A 994 -1.68 22.71 -25.80
C PRO A 994 -2.60 22.15 -26.89
N ASP A 995 -3.35 23.01 -27.60
CA ASP A 995 -4.24 22.64 -28.69
C ASP A 995 -3.58 22.60 -30.09
N ASP A 996 -2.24 22.71 -30.20
CA ASP A 996 -1.57 22.58 -31.50
C ASP A 996 -1.74 21.17 -32.10
N SER A 997 -2.03 21.10 -33.40
CA SER A 997 -2.16 19.86 -34.18
C SER A 997 -0.95 18.90 -34.14
N TYR A 998 0.22 19.36 -33.68
CA TYR A 998 1.41 18.53 -33.45
C TYR A 998 1.58 18.13 -31.98
N THR A 999 0.90 18.77 -31.02
CA THR A 999 1.01 18.44 -29.60
C THR A 999 0.58 16.99 -29.34
N GLY A 1000 1.51 16.19 -28.80
CA GLY A 1000 1.31 14.77 -28.57
C GLY A 1000 1.66 13.84 -29.74
N LYS A 1001 1.98 14.37 -30.93
CA LYS A 1001 2.58 13.54 -32.00
C LYS A 1001 3.89 12.95 -31.51
N ASN A 1002 4.05 11.64 -31.69
CA ASN A 1002 5.15 10.90 -31.10
C ASN A 1002 5.65 9.75 -32.01
N ILE A 1003 6.91 9.39 -31.85
CA ILE A 1003 7.50 8.19 -32.43
C ILE A 1003 8.37 7.46 -31.42
N PHE A 1004 8.31 6.14 -31.42
CA PHE A 1004 9.09 5.26 -30.55
C PHE A 1004 10.31 4.68 -31.26
N PHE A 1005 11.48 4.81 -30.64
CA PHE A 1005 12.73 4.14 -31.00
C PHE A 1005 13.04 3.03 -29.99
N PRO A 1006 12.95 1.73 -30.36
CA PRO A 1006 13.36 0.63 -29.49
C PRO A 1006 14.86 0.74 -29.17
N ILE A 1007 15.27 0.25 -28.00
CA ILE A 1007 16.70 0.12 -27.64
C ILE A 1007 17.18 -1.33 -27.55
N GLY A 1008 16.41 -2.28 -28.11
CA GLY A 1008 16.72 -3.70 -28.13
C GLY A 1008 16.21 -4.47 -26.91
N ARG A 1009 15.94 -5.76 -27.09
CA ARG A 1009 15.29 -6.64 -26.09
C ARG A 1009 16.08 -6.82 -24.80
N SER A 1010 17.41 -6.73 -24.86
CA SER A 1010 18.29 -6.69 -23.68
C SER A 1010 18.59 -5.27 -23.18
N GLY A 1011 18.01 -4.23 -23.79
CA GLY A 1011 18.31 -2.83 -23.50
C GLY A 1011 19.60 -2.30 -24.15
N TYR A 1012 20.16 -3.01 -25.14
CA TYR A 1012 21.41 -2.66 -25.81
C TYR A 1012 21.27 -2.70 -27.33
N GLY A 1013 21.04 -1.54 -27.95
CA GLY A 1013 20.89 -1.41 -29.41
C GLY A 1013 22.21 -1.23 -30.16
N HIS A 1014 23.26 -1.91 -29.71
CA HIS A 1014 24.63 -1.77 -30.19
C HIS A 1014 25.44 -3.05 -29.92
N ARG A 1015 26.38 -3.34 -30.83
CA ARG A 1015 27.44 -4.33 -30.65
C ARG A 1015 28.78 -3.67 -30.88
N LYS A 1016 29.55 -3.58 -29.81
CA LYS A 1016 30.89 -3.01 -29.80
C LYS A 1016 31.90 -4.03 -30.35
N GLN A 1017 32.81 -3.56 -31.19
CA GLN A 1017 34.06 -4.22 -31.56
C GLN A 1017 34.88 -4.52 -30.29
N GLY A 1018 34.96 -5.80 -29.94
CA GLY A 1018 35.68 -6.34 -28.79
C GLY A 1018 37.13 -6.61 -29.16
N VAL A 1019 38.03 -5.79 -28.63
CA VAL A 1019 39.43 -5.69 -29.10
C VAL A 1019 40.43 -6.46 -28.22
N TYR A 1020 40.10 -6.90 -27.02
CA TYR A 1020 41.13 -7.13 -25.98
C TYR A 1020 41.21 -8.53 -25.38
N THR A 1021 42.45 -9.02 -25.27
CA THR A 1021 42.88 -10.02 -24.28
C THR A 1021 43.83 -9.38 -23.28
N LYS A 1022 43.80 -9.80 -22.00
CA LYS A 1022 44.70 -9.31 -20.95
C LYS A 1022 45.89 -10.26 -20.79
N TRP A 1023 47.11 -9.80 -21.10
CA TRP A 1023 48.34 -10.57 -20.89
C TRP A 1023 49.40 -9.71 -20.18
N ASN A 1024 49.97 -10.21 -19.08
CA ASN A 1024 50.99 -9.52 -18.27
C ASN A 1024 50.69 -8.03 -17.98
N ASN A 1025 49.45 -7.73 -17.58
CA ASN A 1025 48.92 -6.38 -17.33
C ASN A 1025 48.93 -5.40 -18.53
N THR A 1026 49.31 -5.85 -19.72
CA THR A 1026 49.21 -5.11 -20.97
C THR A 1026 47.97 -5.54 -21.74
N TRP A 1027 47.20 -4.58 -22.22
CA TRP A 1027 46.09 -4.85 -23.15
C TRP A 1027 46.64 -5.01 -24.57
N THR A 1028 46.52 -6.21 -25.13
CA THR A 1028 46.88 -6.51 -26.52
C THR A 1028 45.64 -6.73 -27.36
N GLU A 1029 45.73 -6.44 -28.67
CA GLU A 1029 44.66 -6.80 -29.60
C GLU A 1029 44.46 -8.33 -29.59
N SER A 1030 43.24 -8.76 -29.28
CA SER A 1030 42.80 -10.13 -29.48
C SER A 1030 42.78 -10.41 -30.98
N PRO A 1031 43.43 -11.48 -31.48
CA PRO A 1031 43.25 -11.92 -32.87
C PRO A 1031 41.79 -12.31 -33.12
N ASP A 1032 41.12 -12.86 -32.10
CA ASP A 1032 39.69 -13.18 -32.11
C ASP A 1032 38.87 -11.93 -31.76
N LYS A 1033 38.71 -11.01 -32.73
CA LYS A 1033 37.86 -9.82 -32.59
C LYS A 1033 36.37 -10.21 -32.54
N LYS A 1034 35.62 -9.71 -31.56
CA LYS A 1034 34.27 -10.21 -31.19
C LYS A 1034 33.24 -9.10 -31.02
N GLY A 1035 32.03 -9.28 -31.53
CA GLY A 1035 30.93 -8.31 -31.42
C GLY A 1035 30.16 -8.43 -30.11
N VAL A 1036 30.57 -7.68 -29.08
CA VAL A 1036 29.98 -7.73 -27.73
C VAL A 1036 28.72 -6.86 -27.69
N LEU A 1037 27.59 -7.46 -27.29
CA LEU A 1037 26.34 -6.75 -27.03
C LEU A 1037 26.54 -5.82 -25.83
N ARG A 1038 26.30 -4.52 -26.00
CA ARG A 1038 26.25 -3.47 -24.94
C ARG A 1038 25.93 -2.13 -25.59
N TYR A 1039 25.59 -1.13 -24.80
CA TYR A 1039 25.41 0.24 -25.29
C TYR A 1039 26.73 1.06 -25.26
N SER A 1040 27.59 0.84 -24.27
CA SER A 1040 28.77 1.68 -24.10
C SER A 1040 29.90 1.35 -25.07
N CYS A 1041 30.32 2.37 -25.82
CA CYS A 1041 31.54 2.42 -26.62
C CYS A 1041 32.84 2.27 -25.79
N THR A 1042 32.77 2.23 -24.45
CA THR A 1042 33.94 2.19 -23.56
C THR A 1042 34.36 0.76 -23.16
N GLY A 1043 35.11 0.60 -22.06
CA GLY A 1043 35.72 -0.67 -21.64
C GLY A 1043 34.77 -1.62 -20.91
N TYR A 1044 35.27 -2.80 -20.54
CA TYR A 1044 34.52 -3.87 -19.85
C TYR A 1044 34.31 -3.65 -18.35
N GLN A 1045 34.69 -2.49 -17.81
CA GLN A 1045 34.73 -2.20 -16.37
C GLN A 1045 34.31 -0.75 -16.13
N SER A 1046 33.90 -0.43 -14.90
CA SER A 1046 33.67 0.94 -14.44
C SER A 1046 34.88 1.84 -14.76
N ARG A 1047 34.60 3.06 -15.21
CA ARG A 1047 35.60 4.11 -15.47
C ARG A 1047 35.73 5.10 -14.32
N GLY A 1048 35.53 4.64 -13.08
CA GLY A 1048 35.51 5.48 -11.90
C GLY A 1048 36.74 6.38 -11.73
N ALA A 1049 37.94 5.84 -11.96
CA ALA A 1049 39.20 6.60 -11.96
C ALA A 1049 39.31 7.72 -13.03
N THR A 1050 38.30 7.89 -13.89
CA THR A 1050 38.13 9.02 -14.81
C THR A 1050 36.88 9.84 -14.50
N PHE A 1051 35.79 9.24 -14.01
CA PHE A 1051 34.49 9.91 -13.93
C PHE A 1051 33.95 10.17 -12.51
N ASP A 1052 34.48 9.51 -11.47
CA ASP A 1052 33.91 9.52 -10.11
C ASP A 1052 33.91 10.90 -9.43
N LYS A 1053 34.59 11.91 -9.96
CA LYS A 1053 34.70 13.26 -9.35
C LYS A 1053 34.01 14.40 -10.12
N SER A 1054 33.64 14.13 -11.37
CA SER A 1054 33.20 15.17 -12.31
C SER A 1054 32.04 14.75 -13.22
N ALA A 1055 31.78 13.45 -13.38
CA ALA A 1055 30.67 12.93 -14.17
C ALA A 1055 30.18 11.56 -13.66
N PRO A 1056 29.66 11.45 -12.42
CA PRO A 1056 29.46 10.17 -11.74
C PRO A 1056 28.49 9.22 -12.45
N LEU A 1057 27.49 9.72 -13.20
CA LEU A 1057 26.62 8.84 -14.00
C LEU A 1057 27.37 8.15 -15.17
N PHE A 1058 28.55 8.65 -15.56
CA PHE A 1058 29.39 8.04 -16.59
C PHE A 1058 30.22 6.85 -16.08
N SER A 1059 30.51 6.76 -14.78
CA SER A 1059 31.16 5.57 -14.19
C SER A 1059 30.34 4.30 -14.43
N ALA A 1060 29.01 4.41 -14.28
CA ALA A 1060 28.06 3.33 -14.54
C ALA A 1060 27.85 2.97 -16.02
N LEU A 1061 28.24 3.82 -16.99
CA LEU A 1061 27.75 3.69 -18.37
C LEU A 1061 28.07 2.34 -19.03
N TYR A 1062 29.10 1.64 -18.58
CA TYR A 1062 29.57 0.38 -19.17
C TYR A 1062 28.54 -0.77 -19.12
N TYR A 1063 27.66 -0.80 -18.11
CA TYR A 1063 26.50 -1.70 -18.05
C TYR A 1063 25.17 -0.99 -18.30
N ARG A 1064 25.15 0.35 -18.40
CA ARG A 1064 23.88 1.05 -18.53
C ARG A 1064 23.32 0.91 -19.96
N PRO A 1065 21.99 0.80 -20.09
CA PRO A 1065 21.31 0.54 -21.36
C PRO A 1065 21.16 1.78 -22.25
N GLY A 1066 20.91 1.55 -23.54
CA GLY A 1066 20.80 2.58 -24.59
C GLY A 1066 20.91 1.98 -25.99
N ALA A 1067 20.89 2.83 -27.02
CA ALA A 1067 21.06 2.39 -28.42
C ALA A 1067 21.76 3.44 -29.27
N ILE A 1068 22.26 3.00 -30.42
CA ILE A 1068 22.91 3.85 -31.41
C ILE A 1068 22.26 3.58 -32.76
N TYR A 1069 21.97 4.65 -33.50
CA TYR A 1069 21.29 4.62 -34.79
C TYR A 1069 22.18 5.25 -35.87
N TYR A 1070 22.70 4.45 -36.80
CA TYR A 1070 23.59 4.95 -37.86
C TYR A 1070 22.86 5.93 -38.79
N ALA A 1071 23.61 6.92 -39.29
CA ALA A 1071 23.24 7.73 -40.43
C ALA A 1071 23.70 7.07 -41.74
N LYS A 1072 22.97 7.32 -42.83
CA LYS A 1072 23.23 6.78 -44.17
C LYS A 1072 24.67 7.05 -44.65
N LYS A 1073 25.21 8.22 -44.32
CA LYS A 1073 26.61 8.64 -44.56
C LYS A 1073 27.12 9.38 -43.33
N GLN A 1074 28.42 9.28 -43.08
CA GLN A 1074 29.16 10.12 -42.15
C GLN A 1074 29.20 11.57 -42.62
N ASP A 1075 29.20 12.53 -41.69
CA ASP A 1075 29.22 13.96 -41.99
C ASP A 1075 30.22 14.71 -41.09
N SER A 1076 31.05 15.57 -41.70
CA SER A 1076 32.02 16.41 -40.97
C SER A 1076 31.38 17.69 -40.40
N ASN A 1077 30.13 17.95 -40.78
CA ASN A 1077 29.34 19.11 -40.40
C ASN A 1077 28.13 18.66 -39.56
N SER A 1078 28.05 19.09 -38.30
CA SER A 1078 26.92 18.76 -37.44
C SER A 1078 26.59 19.85 -36.42
N LEU A 1079 25.31 19.96 -36.07
CA LEU A 1079 24.86 20.68 -34.89
C LEU A 1079 25.17 19.89 -33.61
N ASN A 1080 25.69 20.60 -32.61
CA ASN A 1080 25.66 20.11 -31.24
C ASN A 1080 24.22 20.08 -30.69
N TRP A 1081 24.03 19.58 -29.47
CA TRP A 1081 22.72 19.52 -28.83
C TRP A 1081 22.08 20.89 -28.57
N ALA A 1082 22.88 21.96 -28.45
CA ALA A 1082 22.38 23.34 -28.32
C ALA A 1082 21.90 23.91 -29.67
N GLY A 1083 22.07 23.16 -30.77
CA GLY A 1083 21.73 23.58 -32.12
C GLY A 1083 22.73 24.59 -32.70
N GLU A 1084 23.98 24.54 -32.26
CA GLU A 1084 25.07 25.42 -32.72
C GLU A 1084 25.99 24.66 -33.68
N VAL A 1085 26.55 25.37 -34.67
CA VAL A 1085 27.54 24.84 -35.61
C VAL A 1085 28.81 24.45 -34.86
N THR A 1086 29.22 23.19 -34.98
CA THR A 1086 30.52 22.73 -34.49
C THR A 1086 31.42 22.29 -35.64
N ASN A 1087 32.63 22.86 -35.71
CA ASN A 1087 33.70 22.32 -36.54
C ASN A 1087 34.26 21.10 -35.79
N VAL A 1088 33.99 19.89 -36.28
CA VAL A 1088 34.04 18.65 -35.47
C VAL A 1088 35.47 18.08 -35.31
N THR A 1089 36.43 18.95 -34.98
CA THR A 1089 37.85 18.61 -34.76
C THR A 1089 38.13 17.96 -33.39
N ASN A 1090 37.19 18.05 -32.44
CA ASN A 1090 37.35 17.46 -31.09
C ASN A 1090 36.68 16.08 -30.95
N ASP A 1091 35.50 15.85 -31.54
CA ASP A 1091 34.72 14.60 -31.38
C ASP A 1091 34.83 13.63 -32.58
N GLY A 1092 35.30 14.12 -33.74
CA GLY A 1092 35.41 13.34 -34.98
C GLY A 1092 34.10 13.25 -35.78
N VAL A 1093 34.24 12.92 -37.07
CA VAL A 1093 33.15 12.91 -38.08
C VAL A 1093 31.89 12.19 -37.56
N ALA A 1094 30.74 12.86 -37.62
CA ALA A 1094 29.48 12.36 -37.10
C ALA A 1094 28.99 11.15 -37.92
N ALA A 1095 28.58 10.08 -37.25
CA ALA A 1095 28.21 8.80 -37.87
C ALA A 1095 26.75 8.37 -37.62
N GLY A 1096 26.06 8.99 -36.68
CA GLY A 1096 24.69 8.63 -36.31
C GLY A 1096 24.18 9.37 -35.07
N MET A 1097 23.08 8.87 -34.52
CA MET A 1097 22.44 9.36 -33.30
C MET A 1097 22.69 8.42 -32.12
N ASP A 1098 23.02 9.01 -30.97
CA ASP A 1098 23.14 8.36 -29.66
C ASP A 1098 21.82 8.48 -28.87
N LEU A 1099 21.40 7.41 -28.19
CA LEU A 1099 20.22 7.35 -27.31
C LEU A 1099 20.61 6.81 -25.94
N ASN A 1100 21.03 7.71 -25.04
CA ASN A 1100 21.42 7.35 -23.68
C ASN A 1100 20.18 7.22 -22.77
N TYR A 1101 19.80 5.97 -22.43
CA TYR A 1101 18.61 5.72 -21.62
C TYR A 1101 18.82 6.07 -20.12
N PHE A 1102 20.06 6.25 -19.67
CA PHE A 1102 20.37 6.52 -18.27
C PHE A 1102 20.56 8.00 -17.97
N THR A 1103 21.37 8.70 -18.77
CA THR A 1103 21.64 10.14 -18.58
C THR A 1103 20.67 11.04 -19.36
N PHE A 1104 19.80 10.46 -20.19
CA PHE A 1104 18.81 11.15 -21.04
C PHE A 1104 19.39 12.03 -22.16
N ASP A 1105 20.70 11.97 -22.41
CA ASP A 1105 21.30 12.64 -23.56
C ASP A 1105 20.87 11.97 -24.88
N VAL A 1106 20.61 12.81 -25.89
CA VAL A 1106 20.26 12.41 -27.25
C VAL A 1106 20.91 13.40 -28.19
N ASN A 1107 21.81 12.93 -29.04
CA ASN A 1107 22.80 13.76 -29.72
C ASN A 1107 23.42 13.01 -30.92
N MET A 1108 24.33 13.65 -31.67
CA MET A 1108 25.21 12.96 -32.61
C MET A 1108 26.30 12.14 -31.91
N ILE A 1109 26.78 11.08 -32.58
CA ILE A 1109 27.95 10.30 -32.17
C ILE A 1109 29.03 10.29 -33.26
N GLY A 1110 30.27 10.58 -32.86
CA GLY A 1110 31.44 10.54 -33.73
C GLY A 1110 31.89 9.12 -34.07
N VAL A 1111 32.34 8.90 -35.31
CA VAL A 1111 32.80 7.60 -35.87
C VAL A 1111 33.93 6.96 -35.06
N SER A 1112 34.73 7.77 -34.38
CA SER A 1112 35.81 7.39 -33.46
C SER A 1112 35.32 6.46 -32.34
N ASN A 1113 34.14 6.73 -31.78
CA ASN A 1113 33.53 5.93 -30.71
C ASN A 1113 32.98 4.59 -31.23
N LEU A 1114 32.74 4.46 -32.54
CA LEU A 1114 32.17 3.28 -33.20
C LEU A 1114 33.24 2.42 -33.89
N ALA A 1115 34.48 2.49 -33.39
CA ALA A 1115 35.65 1.79 -33.92
C ALA A 1115 35.88 2.00 -35.44
N GLY A 1116 35.57 3.19 -35.97
CA GLY A 1116 35.68 3.50 -37.39
C GLY A 1116 34.48 3.09 -38.25
N GLY A 1117 33.47 2.43 -37.67
CA GLY A 1117 32.36 1.78 -38.38
C GLY A 1117 32.31 0.25 -38.21
N GLU A 1118 33.30 -0.32 -37.50
CA GLU A 1118 33.38 -1.75 -37.18
C GLU A 1118 32.35 -2.21 -36.13
N ASP A 1119 31.77 -1.28 -35.36
CA ASP A 1119 30.65 -1.55 -34.46
C ASP A 1119 29.35 -1.76 -35.26
N ALA A 1120 28.44 -2.60 -34.77
CA ALA A 1120 27.14 -2.82 -35.38
C ALA A 1120 26.00 -2.15 -34.59
N CYS A 1121 25.20 -1.31 -35.26
CA CYS A 1121 24.18 -0.45 -34.66
C CYS A 1121 22.83 -0.62 -35.36
N MET A 1122 21.78 -0.01 -34.82
CA MET A 1122 20.46 0.05 -35.47
C MET A 1122 20.48 1.02 -36.66
N VAL A 1123 19.46 0.93 -37.53
CA VAL A 1123 19.22 1.87 -38.64
C VAL A 1123 17.74 2.23 -38.73
N ARG A 1124 17.44 3.48 -39.10
CA ARG A 1124 16.08 4.00 -39.28
C ARG A 1124 15.87 4.60 -40.67
N PHE A 1125 14.64 4.57 -41.13
CA PHE A 1125 14.22 5.05 -42.44
C PHE A 1125 13.17 6.17 -42.33
N VAL A 1126 13.09 6.97 -43.39
CA VAL A 1126 12.19 8.14 -43.50
C VAL A 1126 11.34 8.06 -44.79
N GLU A 1127 10.49 9.07 -44.96
CA GLU A 1127 9.84 9.43 -46.22
C GLU A 1127 10.00 10.94 -46.42
N GLU A 1128 10.33 11.34 -47.65
CA GLU A 1128 10.50 12.73 -48.08
C GLU A 1128 9.18 13.22 -48.71
#